data_AF-A0A6M0A1E0-F1
#
_entry.id   AF-A0A6M0A1E0-F1
#
_cell.length_a   1.000
_cell.length_b   1.000
_cell.length_c   1.000
_cell.angle_alpha   90.00
_cell.angle_beta   90.00
_cell.angle_gamma   90.00
#
_symmetry.space_group_name_H-M   'P 1'
#
loop_
_entity.id
_entity.type
_entity.pdbx_description
1 polymer ?
#
loop_
_entity_poly.entity_id
_entity_poly.type
_entity_poly.pdbx_seq_one_letter_code
_entity_poly.pdbx_strand_id
1 'polypeptide(L)'
;MSNNLNQISPLDTTFAKSSSPSTTPILNNLEAVKECVLYGEVQLRIAAVYETLKYGDLGLDLLLMALQDKSIEVQWAAYSILLEQQQPKAKLALSQYTWDVSKLLELYATGKRNFIRANMRGVTLNGLDLQGINFSFAYLKNADLNSIHLRDADLTEANLRGANLKDANLKNTNLENANLSLGKLRGVNLTNANLTNANLSGTDLSLANLNNANLTNANLHSADLRGSKFRGTNLKGTKLNKETKFDRKWLLVWEIVNQQAIGKDLRNIHLTSIDLEGVNLSNSNFSGAQLRKVNLSNSNLNGSNFSAAKLININLKNTDCSNTNLTGVNLSDADLSNANLSGADLSNANLSGANLNYINLRETKINYLTKIDHKWHLVWKIVNQQPINNNLKGVNLSRSDLRGADLGNINLRSANLEGANLGMCDCNFVYCQIPNIDSKYHSHSNLRRVNLCNANLKGANLIGAYLEEANLSVANLMSAQLNYAEMSGANLTAADFKDADLRDANLTAADLSAADLSNANLSNANLTNAHLSAAKFCHAQLNSAKMNQVDLSTANLTNVNLTNAQLCYANLRNTDLTGAILKGVDLSNADLSHARLENIDLSHAQLKGVKLSEITRLDQKWYIVWHIVNHKIQGRNLQGNDLSNAQLNRVDLNSANLSNANLCGASLRVAHLWDANLENANISNANLGGVNLSGANLKGANLSGSDLNRAHLWHTYLSDVNLSGANLMGADLWSVNLDGIDLSGVNLSYANLSHANLKDANLIGANLSRANLSCANLNGVNFSDANLSGTNFSDAHINNCILPN
;
A
#
# COMPACT_ATOMS: atom_id res chain seq x y z
N MET A 1 17.88 10.98 8.91
CA MET A 1 18.27 10.40 7.61
C MET A 1 18.33 8.91 7.79
N SER A 2 17.23 8.24 7.44
CA SER A 2 17.18 6.79 7.21
C SER A 2 18.01 6.46 5.96
N ASN A 3 18.73 5.34 5.96
CA ASN A 3 18.75 4.39 4.84
C ASN A 3 19.61 3.15 5.17
N ASN A 4 18.94 1.99 5.07
CA ASN A 4 19.41 0.70 4.53
C ASN A 4 20.72 0.08 5.04
N LEU A 5 20.59 -0.90 5.94
CA LEU A 5 21.54 -2.01 6.12
C LEU A 5 20.76 -3.34 6.22
N ASN A 6 19.96 -3.62 5.19
CA ASN A 6 19.52 -4.98 4.87
C ASN A 6 19.89 -5.20 3.40
N GLN A 7 21.12 -5.64 3.16
CA GLN A 7 21.61 -6.37 1.99
C GLN A 7 23.12 -6.52 2.16
N ILE A 8 23.55 -7.60 2.84
CA ILE A 8 24.88 -8.16 2.59
C ILE A 8 24.62 -9.34 1.66
N SER A 9 24.79 -9.07 0.37
CA SER A 9 24.95 -10.04 -0.70
C SER A 9 26.09 -11.01 -0.35
N PRO A 10 26.07 -12.27 -0.83
CA PRO A 10 27.23 -13.13 -0.75
C PRO A 10 28.40 -12.47 -1.48
N LEU A 11 29.57 -12.51 -0.85
CA LEU A 11 30.85 -11.94 -1.26
C LEU A 11 31.03 -11.76 -2.78
N ASP A 12 31.29 -10.51 -3.16
CA ASP A 12 31.97 -10.14 -4.39
C ASP A 12 33.31 -10.88 -4.48
N THR A 13 33.40 -11.81 -5.42
CA THR A 13 34.62 -12.47 -5.84
C THR A 13 35.37 -11.56 -6.82
N THR A 14 36.01 -10.51 -6.30
CA THR A 14 36.99 -9.73 -7.07
C THR A 14 38.40 -10.16 -6.70
N PHE A 15 38.92 -11.07 -7.52
CA PHE A 15 40.34 -11.41 -7.61
C PHE A 15 41.18 -10.14 -7.86
N ALA A 16 41.92 -9.69 -6.85
CA ALA A 16 43.03 -8.77 -7.05
C ALA A 16 44.26 -9.59 -7.50
N LYS A 17 44.56 -9.53 -8.79
CA LYS A 17 45.83 -9.96 -9.39
C LYS A 17 46.98 -9.08 -8.87
N SER A 18 48.02 -9.70 -8.30
CA SER A 18 49.38 -9.17 -8.40
C SER A 18 50.41 -10.31 -8.29
N SER A 19 51.28 -10.34 -9.31
CA SER A 19 52.54 -11.09 -9.47
C SER A 19 52.50 -12.63 -9.42
N SER A 20 52.52 -13.22 -10.63
CA SER A 20 53.07 -14.56 -10.89
C SER A 20 54.62 -14.51 -10.83
N PRO A 21 55.31 -15.62 -10.51
CA PRO A 21 55.45 -16.74 -11.45
C PRO A 21 55.35 -18.13 -10.80
N SER A 22 54.41 -18.95 -11.28
CA SER A 22 54.65 -20.38 -11.57
C SER A 22 53.33 -20.99 -12.05
N THR A 23 53.38 -21.67 -13.19
CA THR A 23 52.30 -22.44 -13.80
C THR A 23 51.44 -23.20 -12.78
N THR A 24 50.18 -22.81 -12.60
CA THR A 24 49.18 -23.68 -11.98
C THR A 24 49.00 -24.89 -12.91
N PRO A 25 49.25 -26.13 -12.46
CA PRO A 25 49.02 -27.31 -13.28
C PRO A 25 47.54 -27.37 -13.63
N ILE A 26 47.22 -27.69 -14.89
CA ILE A 26 45.85 -27.91 -15.30
C ILE A 26 45.39 -29.23 -14.66
N LEU A 27 44.68 -29.12 -13.53
CA LEU A 27 44.11 -30.26 -12.81
C LEU A 27 42.89 -30.78 -13.58
N ASN A 28 43.14 -31.59 -14.62
CA ASN A 28 42.11 -32.01 -15.59
C ASN A 28 41.21 -33.15 -15.11
N ASN A 29 41.54 -33.83 -14.00
CA ASN A 29 40.76 -34.95 -13.48
C ASN A 29 40.94 -35.10 -11.95
N LEU A 30 40.08 -35.92 -11.33
CA LEU A 30 40.06 -36.13 -9.88
C LEU A 30 41.38 -36.67 -9.32
N GLU A 31 42.08 -37.54 -10.06
CA GLU A 31 43.33 -38.15 -9.58
C GLU A 31 44.46 -37.11 -9.53
N ALA A 32 44.52 -36.20 -10.51
CA ALA A 32 45.46 -35.07 -10.49
C ALA A 32 45.18 -34.12 -9.33
N VAL A 33 43.90 -33.82 -9.05
CA VAL A 33 43.51 -33.01 -7.89
C VAL A 33 43.93 -33.70 -6.59
N LYS A 34 43.68 -35.00 -6.46
CA LYS A 34 44.06 -35.80 -5.30
C LYS A 34 45.57 -35.87 -5.08
N GLU A 35 46.37 -36.12 -6.11
CA GLU A 35 47.83 -36.10 -6.00
C GLU A 35 48.34 -34.71 -5.58
N CYS A 36 47.78 -33.65 -6.15
CA CYS A 36 48.16 -32.28 -5.81
C CYS A 36 47.81 -31.92 -4.36
N VAL A 37 46.62 -32.31 -3.87
CA VAL A 37 46.21 -32.15 -2.47
C VAL A 37 47.10 -32.92 -1.50
N LEU A 38 47.67 -34.07 -1.89
CA LEU A 38 48.49 -34.90 -1.00
C LEU A 38 49.98 -34.53 -1.00
N TYR A 39 50.53 -34.15 -2.16
CA TYR A 39 51.99 -34.06 -2.35
C TYR A 39 52.48 -32.74 -2.96
N GLY A 40 51.59 -31.83 -3.37
CA GLY A 40 51.98 -30.54 -3.96
C GLY A 40 52.64 -29.59 -2.96
N GLU A 41 53.28 -28.52 -3.43
CA GLU A 41 53.72 -27.41 -2.57
C GLU A 41 52.52 -26.62 -2.02
N VAL A 42 52.68 -25.92 -0.89
CA VAL A 42 51.56 -25.29 -0.13
C VAL A 42 50.62 -24.47 -1.04
N GLN A 43 51.16 -23.63 -1.92
CA GLN A 43 50.36 -22.80 -2.84
C GLN A 43 49.56 -23.64 -3.85
N LEU A 44 50.16 -24.72 -4.35
CA LEU A 44 49.50 -25.67 -5.26
C LEU A 44 48.43 -26.50 -4.55
N ARG A 45 48.68 -26.91 -3.31
CA ARG A 45 47.68 -27.63 -2.48
C ARG A 45 46.47 -26.76 -2.19
N ILE A 46 46.67 -25.48 -1.84
CA ILE A 46 45.58 -24.51 -1.65
C ILE A 46 44.74 -24.40 -2.93
N ALA A 47 45.39 -24.23 -4.09
CA ALA A 47 44.68 -24.15 -5.37
C ALA A 47 43.89 -25.44 -5.67
N ALA A 48 44.48 -26.62 -5.41
CA ALA A 48 43.82 -27.91 -5.60
C ALA A 48 42.64 -28.11 -4.65
N VAL A 49 42.72 -27.61 -3.41
CA VAL A 49 41.63 -27.65 -2.42
C VAL A 49 40.38 -26.92 -2.92
N TYR A 50 40.51 -25.78 -3.61
CA TYR A 50 39.35 -25.08 -4.23
C TYR A 50 38.72 -25.86 -5.39
N GLU A 51 39.52 -26.64 -6.12
CA GLU A 51 39.07 -27.44 -7.26
C GLU A 51 38.29 -28.71 -6.86
N THR A 52 38.43 -29.16 -5.61
CA THR A 52 37.74 -30.36 -5.09
C THR A 52 36.20 -30.28 -5.19
N LEU A 53 35.62 -29.07 -5.13
CA LEU A 53 34.17 -28.84 -5.21
C LEU A 53 33.53 -29.41 -6.49
N LYS A 54 34.31 -29.53 -7.58
CA LYS A 54 33.83 -30.05 -8.88
C LYS A 54 33.49 -31.55 -8.84
N TYR A 55 33.87 -32.26 -7.78
CA TYR A 55 33.81 -33.73 -7.71
C TYR A 55 32.87 -34.28 -6.62
N GLY A 56 31.93 -33.48 -6.14
CA GLY A 56 30.86 -33.93 -5.23
C GLY A 56 31.38 -34.61 -3.95
N ASP A 57 30.81 -35.75 -3.58
CA ASP A 57 31.14 -36.45 -2.32
C ASP A 57 32.60 -36.92 -2.23
N LEU A 58 33.21 -37.27 -3.37
CA LEU A 58 34.65 -37.64 -3.44
C LEU A 58 35.54 -36.40 -3.24
N GLY A 59 35.10 -35.25 -3.75
CA GLY A 59 35.73 -33.96 -3.48
C GLY A 59 35.64 -33.59 -2.01
N LEU A 60 34.51 -33.87 -1.36
CA LEU A 60 34.35 -33.65 0.07
C LEU A 60 35.34 -34.51 0.89
N ASP A 61 35.59 -35.77 0.51
CA ASP A 61 36.59 -36.61 1.19
C ASP A 61 38.01 -36.01 1.12
N LEU A 62 38.36 -35.41 -0.02
CA LEU A 62 39.64 -34.69 -0.17
C LEU A 62 39.71 -33.43 0.70
N LEU A 63 38.60 -32.68 0.83
CA LEU A 63 38.51 -31.54 1.76
C LEU A 63 38.71 -31.99 3.22
N LEU A 64 38.16 -33.13 3.61
CA LEU A 64 38.34 -33.68 4.95
C LEU A 64 39.79 -34.10 5.22
N MET A 65 40.49 -34.65 4.21
CA MET A 65 41.92 -34.93 4.30
C MET A 65 42.73 -33.64 4.41
N ALA A 66 42.43 -32.63 3.59
CA ALA A 66 43.11 -31.32 3.61
C ALA A 66 42.88 -30.56 4.93
N LEU A 67 41.77 -30.79 5.62
CA LEU A 67 41.51 -30.27 6.96
C LEU A 67 42.50 -30.82 8.02
N GLN A 68 43.19 -31.93 7.73
CA GLN A 68 44.23 -32.54 8.56
C GLN A 68 45.66 -32.32 8.00
N ASP A 69 45.84 -31.42 7.02
CA ASP A 69 47.14 -31.14 6.37
C ASP A 69 48.19 -30.64 7.40
N LYS A 70 49.48 -30.68 7.06
CA LYS A 70 50.54 -30.12 7.93
C LYS A 70 50.63 -28.59 7.87
N SER A 71 50.24 -27.98 6.75
CA SER A 71 50.19 -26.53 6.55
C SER A 71 48.87 -25.97 7.05
N ILE A 72 48.96 -24.91 7.85
CA ILE A 72 47.80 -24.23 8.42
C ILE A 72 47.00 -23.46 7.37
N GLU A 73 47.66 -22.98 6.30
CA GLU A 73 47.02 -22.30 5.18
C GLU A 73 46.16 -23.27 4.36
N VAL A 74 46.61 -24.51 4.17
CA VAL A 74 45.83 -25.57 3.51
C VAL A 74 44.64 -25.98 4.38
N GLN A 75 44.86 -26.17 5.70
CA GLN A 75 43.77 -26.43 6.65
C GLN A 75 42.72 -25.31 6.62
N TRP A 76 43.16 -24.05 6.58
CA TRP A 76 42.27 -22.90 6.52
C TRP A 76 41.46 -22.84 5.22
N ALA A 77 42.11 -23.11 4.07
CA ALA A 77 41.42 -23.19 2.79
C ALA A 77 40.34 -24.28 2.79
N ALA A 78 40.68 -25.48 3.30
CA ALA A 78 39.73 -26.58 3.42
C ALA A 78 38.56 -26.24 4.37
N TYR A 79 38.87 -25.66 5.53
CA TYR A 79 37.88 -25.23 6.52
C TYR A 79 36.93 -24.18 5.94
N SER A 80 37.46 -23.18 5.24
CA SER A 80 36.67 -22.10 4.63
C SER A 80 35.66 -22.64 3.61
N ILE A 81 36.10 -23.58 2.77
CA ILE A 81 35.22 -24.23 1.78
C ILE A 81 34.15 -25.09 2.46
N LEU A 82 34.54 -25.86 3.49
CA LEU A 82 33.63 -26.71 4.26
C LEU A 82 32.50 -25.91 4.93
N LEU A 83 32.75 -24.66 5.34
CA LEU A 83 31.73 -23.78 5.93
C LEU A 83 30.59 -23.45 4.95
N GLU A 84 30.89 -23.39 3.66
CA GLU A 84 29.91 -23.12 2.60
C GLU A 84 29.09 -24.37 2.21
N GLN A 85 29.52 -25.57 2.64
CA GLN A 85 28.86 -26.82 2.28
C GLN A 85 27.67 -27.14 3.19
N GLN A 86 26.51 -27.41 2.58
CA GLN A 86 25.30 -27.78 3.33
C GLN A 86 25.21 -29.27 3.69
N GLN A 87 26.09 -30.11 3.12
CA GLN A 87 26.06 -31.57 3.29
C GLN A 87 26.24 -31.99 4.76
N PRO A 88 25.50 -33.00 5.26
CA PRO A 88 25.60 -33.49 6.64
C PRO A 88 27.03 -33.92 7.03
N LYS A 89 27.76 -34.53 6.10
CA LYS A 89 29.14 -35.00 6.28
C LYS A 89 30.12 -33.84 6.54
N ALA A 90 29.97 -32.72 5.82
CA ALA A 90 30.75 -31.50 6.05
C ALA A 90 30.44 -30.89 7.43
N LYS A 91 29.15 -30.80 7.79
CA LYS A 91 28.72 -30.30 9.12
C LYS A 91 29.26 -31.16 10.27
N LEU A 92 29.22 -32.48 10.12
CA LEU A 92 29.76 -33.41 11.11
C LEU A 92 31.27 -33.24 11.26
N ALA A 93 32.01 -33.15 10.17
CA ALA A 93 33.46 -32.95 10.21
C ALA A 93 33.86 -31.62 10.88
N LEU A 94 33.21 -30.52 10.53
CA LEU A 94 33.43 -29.22 11.17
C LEU A 94 33.12 -29.25 12.66
N SER A 95 32.11 -30.02 13.09
CA SER A 95 31.78 -30.17 14.51
C SER A 95 32.82 -30.98 15.30
N GLN A 96 33.54 -31.89 14.65
CA GLN A 96 34.57 -32.73 15.26
C GLN A 96 35.96 -32.09 15.19
N TYR A 97 36.18 -31.17 14.24
CA TYR A 97 37.47 -30.50 14.06
C TYR A 97 37.71 -29.45 15.15
N THR A 98 38.64 -29.74 16.05
CA THR A 98 39.02 -28.83 17.14
C THR A 98 40.17 -27.92 16.72
N TRP A 99 40.01 -26.62 16.94
CA TRP A 99 41.09 -25.66 16.74
C TRP A 99 42.08 -25.67 17.92
N ASP A 100 43.36 -25.76 17.58
CA ASP A 100 44.45 -25.49 18.52
C ASP A 100 44.65 -23.98 18.69
N VAL A 101 45.03 -23.54 19.90
CA VAL A 101 45.23 -22.11 20.22
C VAL A 101 46.34 -21.50 19.39
N SER A 102 47.46 -22.23 19.20
CA SER A 102 48.61 -21.73 18.45
C SER A 102 48.23 -21.50 16.98
N LYS A 103 47.46 -22.44 16.41
CA LYS A 103 46.93 -22.34 15.04
C LYS A 103 45.97 -21.16 14.88
N LEU A 104 45.05 -20.99 15.81
CA LEU A 104 44.14 -19.85 15.85
C LEU A 104 44.92 -18.53 15.82
N LEU A 105 45.94 -18.40 16.66
CA LEU A 105 46.75 -17.19 16.78
C LEU A 105 47.58 -16.90 15.53
N GLU A 106 48.16 -17.92 14.90
CA GLU A 106 48.91 -17.78 13.65
C GLU A 106 47.99 -17.28 12.52
N LEU A 107 46.83 -17.90 12.33
CA LEU A 107 45.85 -17.45 11.33
C LEU A 107 45.32 -16.05 11.66
N TYR A 108 45.08 -15.75 12.93
CA TYR A 108 44.65 -14.42 13.37
C TYR A 108 45.74 -13.36 13.06
N ALA A 109 47.02 -13.68 13.26
CA ALA A 109 48.13 -12.77 12.94
C ALA A 109 48.21 -12.47 11.42
N THR A 110 47.84 -13.42 10.56
CA THR A 110 47.76 -13.20 9.10
C THR A 110 46.51 -12.43 8.64
N GLY A 111 45.68 -11.94 9.57
CA GLY A 111 44.48 -11.15 9.27
C GLY A 111 43.20 -11.99 9.08
N LYS A 112 43.25 -13.32 9.27
CA LYS A 112 42.03 -14.13 9.24
C LYS A 112 41.18 -13.83 10.48
N ARG A 113 39.88 -13.65 10.28
CA ARG A 113 38.92 -13.35 11.34
C ARG A 113 37.72 -14.29 11.37
N ASN A 114 37.50 -15.10 10.33
CA ASN A 114 36.24 -15.82 10.11
C ASN A 114 36.25 -17.27 10.64
N PHE A 115 36.12 -17.44 11.95
CA PHE A 115 36.18 -18.75 12.64
C PHE A 115 34.76 -19.24 13.02
N ILE A 116 33.83 -19.15 12.09
CA ILE A 116 32.43 -19.57 12.25
C ILE A 116 32.37 -21.07 12.60
N ARG A 117 31.56 -21.48 13.57
CA ARG A 117 31.43 -22.88 14.04
C ARG A 117 32.72 -23.51 14.59
N ALA A 118 33.75 -22.72 14.88
CA ALA A 118 34.99 -23.25 15.45
C ALA A 118 34.70 -24.05 16.73
N ASN A 119 35.14 -25.31 16.76
CA ASN A 119 35.06 -26.12 17.97
C ASN A 119 36.31 -25.86 18.82
N MET A 120 36.09 -25.23 19.97
CA MET A 120 37.12 -24.82 20.93
C MET A 120 36.64 -25.12 22.35
N ARG A 121 36.04 -26.29 22.54
CA ARG A 121 35.49 -26.68 23.83
C ARG A 121 36.60 -26.85 24.88
N GLY A 122 36.45 -26.20 26.03
CA GLY A 122 37.41 -26.29 27.14
C GLY A 122 38.77 -25.63 26.88
N VAL A 123 38.91 -24.87 25.79
CA VAL A 123 40.15 -24.18 25.44
C VAL A 123 40.53 -23.11 26.47
N THR A 124 41.81 -22.75 26.55
CA THR A 124 42.29 -21.59 27.33
C THR A 124 42.76 -20.48 26.38
N LEU A 125 42.06 -19.34 26.42
CA LEU A 125 42.34 -18.12 25.62
C LEU A 125 42.51 -16.89 26.54
N ASN A 126 42.97 -17.11 27.77
CA ASN A 126 43.07 -16.07 28.80
C ASN A 126 43.93 -14.89 28.35
N GLY A 127 43.40 -13.67 28.51
CA GLY A 127 44.12 -12.42 28.24
C GLY A 127 44.42 -12.13 26.77
N LEU A 128 44.03 -13.01 25.84
CA LEU A 128 44.34 -12.83 24.41
C LEU A 128 43.56 -11.68 23.79
N ASP A 129 44.14 -11.05 22.77
CA ASP A 129 43.48 -10.02 21.97
C ASP A 129 43.01 -10.60 20.64
N LEU A 130 41.69 -10.78 20.53
CA LEU A 130 41.00 -11.31 19.36
C LEU A 130 39.89 -10.35 18.90
N GLN A 131 40.17 -9.05 18.91
CA GLN A 131 39.23 -8.02 18.45
C GLN A 131 38.73 -8.28 17.02
N GLY A 132 37.43 -8.05 16.79
CA GLY A 132 36.77 -8.22 15.49
C GLY A 132 36.71 -9.67 14.97
N ILE A 133 37.00 -10.67 15.81
CA ILE A 133 36.91 -12.07 15.40
C ILE A 133 35.44 -12.47 15.21
N ASN A 134 35.17 -13.29 14.21
CA ASN A 134 33.87 -13.93 14.02
C ASN A 134 33.92 -15.36 14.53
N PHE A 135 33.30 -15.57 15.68
CA PHE A 135 33.02 -16.83 16.34
C PHE A 135 31.52 -17.15 16.36
N SER A 136 30.75 -16.66 15.38
CA SER A 136 29.34 -17.06 15.24
C SER A 136 29.23 -18.59 15.18
N PHE A 137 28.24 -19.15 15.88
CA PHE A 137 27.99 -20.59 16.03
C PHE A 137 29.14 -21.41 16.65
N ALA A 138 30.19 -20.77 17.20
CA ALA A 138 31.34 -21.48 17.76
C ALA A 138 30.97 -22.30 19.02
N TYR A 139 31.69 -23.40 19.25
CA TYR A 139 31.52 -24.26 20.42
C TYR A 139 32.60 -23.98 21.46
N LEU A 140 32.31 -23.09 22.40
CA LEU A 140 33.21 -22.59 23.45
C LEU A 140 32.80 -23.07 24.86
N LYS A 141 32.06 -24.18 24.95
CA LYS A 141 31.57 -24.70 26.22
C LYS A 141 32.74 -24.99 27.18
N ASN A 142 32.62 -24.51 28.41
CA ASN A 142 33.65 -24.60 29.47
C ASN A 142 35.02 -23.99 29.11
N ALA A 143 35.12 -23.15 28.06
CA ALA A 143 36.37 -22.48 27.73
C ALA A 143 36.78 -21.49 28.83
N ASP A 144 38.08 -21.34 29.06
CA ASP A 144 38.66 -20.31 29.91
C ASP A 144 39.05 -19.10 29.04
N LEU A 145 38.27 -18.04 29.16
CA LEU A 145 38.33 -16.80 28.39
C LEU A 145 38.55 -15.61 29.35
N ASN A 146 39.20 -15.85 30.49
CA ASN A 146 39.40 -14.86 31.53
C ASN A 146 40.22 -13.68 31.00
N SER A 147 39.74 -12.45 31.21
CA SER A 147 40.39 -11.22 30.74
C SER A 147 40.64 -11.13 29.23
N ILE A 148 39.95 -11.92 28.40
CA ILE A 148 40.11 -11.87 26.93
C ILE A 148 39.59 -10.52 26.36
N HIS A 149 40.20 -10.03 25.29
CA HIS A 149 39.71 -8.88 24.53
C HIS A 149 39.03 -9.31 23.24
N LEU A 150 37.70 -9.17 23.20
CA LEU A 150 36.82 -9.55 22.08
C LEU A 150 36.00 -8.35 21.59
N ARG A 151 36.52 -7.12 21.70
CA ARG A 151 35.78 -5.94 21.23
C ARG A 151 35.42 -6.08 19.74
N ASP A 152 34.20 -5.69 19.39
CA ASP A 152 33.65 -5.74 18.03
C ASP A 152 33.56 -7.18 17.43
N ALA A 153 33.67 -8.23 18.26
CA ALA A 153 33.55 -9.62 17.81
C ALA A 153 32.09 -10.05 17.56
N ASP A 154 31.91 -11.03 16.67
CA ASP A 154 30.64 -11.71 16.44
C ASP A 154 30.64 -13.09 17.10
N LEU A 155 29.71 -13.33 18.01
CA LEU A 155 29.49 -14.55 18.79
C LEU A 155 28.00 -14.98 18.67
N THR A 156 27.32 -14.58 17.60
CA THR A 156 25.92 -14.95 17.34
C THR A 156 25.75 -16.45 17.40
N GLU A 157 24.76 -16.94 18.15
CA GLU A 157 24.47 -18.38 18.33
C GLU A 157 25.64 -19.22 18.91
N ALA A 158 26.72 -18.60 19.40
CA ALA A 158 27.82 -19.34 19.99
C ALA A 158 27.41 -20.02 21.30
N ASN A 159 27.99 -21.19 21.56
CA ASN A 159 27.77 -21.95 22.79
C ASN A 159 28.92 -21.74 23.77
N LEU A 160 28.74 -20.80 24.70
CA LEU A 160 29.67 -20.46 25.78
C LEU A 160 29.21 -21.01 27.15
N ARG A 161 28.36 -22.06 27.17
CA ARG A 161 27.83 -22.61 28.42
C ARG A 161 28.97 -22.99 29.37
N GLY A 162 28.93 -22.48 30.61
CA GLY A 162 29.94 -22.75 31.63
C GLY A 162 31.32 -22.13 31.38
N ALA A 163 31.49 -21.29 30.35
CA ALA A 163 32.76 -20.63 30.08
C ALA A 163 33.12 -19.60 31.17
N ASN A 164 34.42 -19.39 31.39
CA ASN A 164 34.94 -18.38 32.28
C ASN A 164 35.30 -17.11 31.50
N LEU A 165 34.48 -16.07 31.62
CA LEU A 165 34.61 -14.76 30.97
C LEU A 165 34.84 -13.64 32.00
N LYS A 166 35.36 -14.00 33.18
CA LYS A 166 35.64 -13.04 34.24
C LYS A 166 36.56 -11.94 33.69
N ASP A 167 36.22 -10.67 33.98
CA ASP A 167 36.95 -9.48 33.56
C ASP A 167 37.22 -9.37 32.03
N ALA A 168 36.51 -10.12 31.19
CA ALA A 168 36.66 -10.06 29.73
C ALA A 168 36.09 -8.76 29.14
N ASN A 169 36.63 -8.31 28.01
CA ASN A 169 36.17 -7.14 27.27
C ASN A 169 35.41 -7.54 25.99
N LEU A 170 34.08 -7.54 26.08
CA LEU A 170 33.12 -7.85 25.02
C LEU A 170 32.35 -6.58 24.59
N LYS A 171 33.02 -5.43 24.56
CA LYS A 171 32.39 -4.19 24.11
C LYS A 171 31.97 -4.30 22.63
N ASN A 172 30.78 -3.83 22.30
CA ASN A 172 30.19 -3.84 20.95
C ASN A 172 30.06 -5.24 20.31
N THR A 173 30.08 -6.33 21.09
CA THR A 173 29.98 -7.67 20.52
C THR A 173 28.56 -8.04 20.14
N ASN A 174 28.40 -8.86 19.10
CA ASN A 174 27.12 -9.52 18.83
C ASN A 174 27.08 -10.88 19.54
N LEU A 175 26.15 -11.07 20.47
CA LEU A 175 25.89 -12.29 21.24
C LEU A 175 24.42 -12.72 21.08
N GLU A 176 23.77 -12.30 19.99
CA GLU A 176 22.39 -12.66 19.71
C GLU A 176 22.22 -14.18 19.70
N ASN A 177 21.18 -14.68 20.36
CA ASN A 177 20.88 -16.11 20.53
C ASN A 177 22.00 -16.95 21.17
N ALA A 178 23.09 -16.34 21.67
CA ALA A 178 24.19 -17.09 22.26
C ALA A 178 23.79 -17.78 23.57
N ASN A 179 24.40 -18.94 23.83
CA ASN A 179 24.17 -19.68 25.07
C ASN A 179 25.35 -19.48 26.05
N LEU A 180 25.16 -18.60 27.03
CA LEU A 180 26.14 -18.31 28.08
C LEU A 180 25.77 -18.93 29.43
N SER A 181 24.75 -19.79 29.48
CA SER A 181 24.21 -20.33 30.74
C SER A 181 25.29 -20.95 31.63
N LEU A 182 25.19 -20.74 32.95
CA LEU A 182 26.18 -21.14 33.96
C LEU A 182 27.60 -20.58 33.77
N GLY A 183 27.79 -19.61 32.87
CA GLY A 183 29.07 -18.93 32.68
C GLY A 183 29.48 -18.07 33.88
N LYS A 184 30.79 -17.84 34.03
CA LYS A 184 31.35 -16.91 35.02
C LYS A 184 31.68 -15.59 34.32
N LEU A 185 30.86 -14.57 34.49
CA LEU A 185 30.97 -13.27 33.80
C LEU A 185 31.18 -12.11 34.76
N ARG A 186 31.67 -12.36 35.98
CA ARG A 186 31.90 -11.32 36.97
C ARG A 186 32.86 -10.26 36.42
N GLY A 187 32.49 -8.99 36.52
CA GLY A 187 33.31 -7.86 36.06
C GLY A 187 33.40 -7.69 34.54
N VAL A 188 32.69 -8.49 33.75
CA VAL A 188 32.76 -8.43 32.28
C VAL A 188 32.33 -7.05 31.73
N ASN A 189 32.98 -6.57 30.68
CA ASN A 189 32.55 -5.37 29.95
C ASN A 189 31.73 -5.74 28.70
N LEU A 190 30.42 -5.56 28.77
CA LEU A 190 29.43 -5.79 27.71
C LEU A 190 28.84 -4.47 27.18
N THR A 191 29.57 -3.36 27.29
CA THR A 191 29.07 -2.06 26.83
C THR A 191 28.68 -2.13 25.35
N ASN A 192 27.46 -1.67 25.01
CA ASN A 192 26.87 -1.72 23.66
C ASN A 192 26.74 -3.13 23.04
N ALA A 193 26.85 -4.22 23.81
CA ALA A 193 26.73 -5.57 23.26
C ALA A 193 25.26 -5.90 22.89
N ASN A 194 25.06 -6.67 21.82
CA ASN A 194 23.75 -7.25 21.48
C ASN A 194 23.61 -8.63 22.14
N LEU A 195 22.70 -8.78 23.10
CA LEU A 195 22.40 -10.02 23.83
C LEU A 195 20.94 -10.45 23.60
N THR A 196 20.34 -10.03 22.48
CA THR A 196 18.95 -10.35 22.16
C THR A 196 18.76 -11.86 22.15
N ASN A 197 17.71 -12.34 22.84
CA ASN A 197 17.37 -13.75 23.03
C ASN A 197 18.48 -14.64 23.67
N ALA A 198 19.58 -14.07 24.15
CA ALA A 198 20.68 -14.84 24.72
C ALA A 198 20.23 -15.62 25.97
N ASN A 199 20.79 -16.81 26.17
CA ASN A 199 20.57 -17.59 27.38
C ASN A 199 21.68 -17.32 28.41
N LEU A 200 21.36 -16.52 29.42
CA LEU A 200 22.22 -16.14 30.55
C LEU A 200 21.77 -16.82 31.85
N SER A 201 21.00 -17.92 31.79
CA SER A 201 20.50 -18.58 32.99
C SER A 201 21.63 -19.08 33.90
N GLY A 202 21.56 -18.75 35.19
CA GLY A 202 22.51 -19.15 36.21
C GLY A 202 23.92 -18.55 36.09
N THR A 203 24.11 -17.48 35.30
CA THR A 203 25.41 -16.82 35.17
C THR A 203 25.72 -15.93 36.37
N ASP A 204 27.01 -15.84 36.73
CA ASP A 204 27.51 -14.76 37.60
C ASP A 204 27.86 -13.55 36.75
N LEU A 205 26.97 -12.57 36.67
CA LEU A 205 27.18 -11.28 36.00
C LEU A 205 27.52 -10.18 37.02
N SER A 206 27.85 -10.50 38.27
CA SER A 206 28.07 -9.48 39.29
C SER A 206 29.16 -8.49 38.87
N LEU A 207 28.97 -7.20 39.16
CA LEU A 207 29.88 -6.11 38.77
C LEU A 207 30.09 -5.92 37.26
N ALA A 208 29.29 -6.56 36.39
CA ALA A 208 29.41 -6.39 34.95
C ALA A 208 29.05 -4.96 34.50
N ASN A 209 29.59 -4.54 33.36
CA ASN A 209 29.21 -3.30 32.70
C ASN A 209 28.34 -3.59 31.47
N LEU A 210 27.03 -3.45 31.59
CA LEU A 210 26.03 -3.70 30.55
C LEU A 210 25.49 -2.39 29.95
N ASN A 211 26.17 -1.25 30.15
CA ASN A 211 25.69 0.03 29.65
C ASN A 211 25.40 -0.02 28.14
N ASN A 212 24.21 0.44 27.74
CA ASN A 212 23.70 0.42 26.37
C ASN A 212 23.62 -0.97 25.72
N ALA A 213 23.75 -2.07 26.48
CA ALA A 213 23.56 -3.40 25.93
C ALA A 213 22.07 -3.64 25.61
N ASN A 214 21.81 -4.48 24.61
CA ASN A 214 20.45 -4.91 24.28
C ASN A 214 20.20 -6.32 24.82
N LEU A 215 19.40 -6.48 25.88
CA LEU A 215 19.04 -7.79 26.44
C LEU A 215 17.62 -8.22 26.04
N THR A 216 17.05 -7.69 24.96
CA THR A 216 15.67 -7.99 24.59
C THR A 216 15.41 -9.51 24.59
N ASN A 217 14.40 -9.96 25.35
CA ASN A 217 14.01 -11.37 25.51
C ASN A 217 15.05 -12.33 26.12
N ALA A 218 16.19 -11.83 26.61
CA ALA A 218 17.23 -12.68 27.19
C ALA A 218 16.73 -13.44 28.43
N ASN A 219 17.19 -14.68 28.59
CA ASN A 219 16.87 -15.49 29.77
C ASN A 219 17.88 -15.25 30.89
N LEU A 220 17.43 -14.60 31.97
CA LEU A 220 18.24 -14.27 33.16
C LEU A 220 17.86 -15.11 34.39
N HIS A 221 17.13 -16.21 34.23
CA HIS A 221 16.75 -17.09 35.34
C HIS A 221 17.95 -17.47 36.21
N SER A 222 17.82 -17.23 37.53
CA SER A 222 18.83 -17.58 38.53
C SER A 222 20.20 -16.90 38.34
N ALA A 223 20.30 -15.86 37.50
CA ALA A 223 21.54 -15.10 37.30
C ALA A 223 21.81 -14.13 38.48
N ASP A 224 23.09 -13.82 38.73
CA ASP A 224 23.49 -12.80 39.71
C ASP A 224 23.97 -11.54 39.00
N LEU A 225 23.21 -10.44 39.11
CA LEU A 225 23.51 -9.17 38.45
C LEU A 225 23.89 -8.05 39.43
N ARG A 226 24.10 -8.38 40.72
CA ARG A 226 24.36 -7.38 41.76
C ARG A 226 25.60 -6.53 41.46
N GLY A 227 25.48 -5.22 41.66
CA GLY A 227 26.56 -4.25 41.43
C GLY A 227 26.87 -3.96 39.96
N SER A 228 26.08 -4.49 39.02
CA SER A 228 26.29 -4.27 37.59
C SER A 228 25.72 -2.93 37.12
N LYS A 229 26.23 -2.42 36.00
CA LYS A 229 25.85 -1.12 35.41
C LYS A 229 24.88 -1.33 34.24
N PHE A 230 23.72 -0.65 34.27
CA PHE A 230 22.66 -0.79 33.26
C PHE A 230 22.23 0.53 32.59
N ARG A 231 23.10 1.53 32.54
CA ARG A 231 22.72 2.81 31.94
C ARG A 231 22.47 2.61 30.44
N GLY A 232 21.27 2.93 29.96
CA GLY A 232 20.86 2.77 28.56
C GLY A 232 20.58 1.33 28.13
N THR A 233 20.59 0.37 29.05
CA THR A 233 20.37 -1.05 28.72
C THR A 233 18.89 -1.34 28.43
N ASN A 234 18.60 -2.09 27.37
CA ASN A 234 17.24 -2.55 27.06
C ASN A 234 16.95 -3.87 27.77
N LEU A 235 15.97 -3.87 28.68
CA LEU A 235 15.53 -5.02 29.49
C LEU A 235 14.18 -5.60 29.06
N LYS A 236 13.66 -5.21 27.89
CA LYS A 236 12.34 -5.61 27.41
C LYS A 236 12.27 -7.12 27.16
N GLY A 237 11.26 -7.78 27.69
CA GLY A 237 11.03 -9.21 27.57
C GLY A 237 12.02 -10.11 28.34
N THR A 238 12.99 -9.56 29.10
CA THR A 238 13.93 -10.41 29.83
C THR A 238 13.22 -11.26 30.88
N LYS A 239 13.64 -12.52 31.01
CA LYS A 239 12.99 -13.51 31.87
C LYS A 239 13.72 -13.63 33.20
N LEU A 240 13.04 -13.31 34.30
CA LEU A 240 13.55 -13.38 35.67
C LEU A 240 12.71 -14.38 36.47
N ASN A 241 13.35 -15.05 37.44
CA ASN A 241 12.68 -15.92 38.41
C ASN A 241 13.05 -15.52 39.84
N LYS A 242 12.45 -16.18 40.84
CA LYS A 242 12.69 -15.90 42.27
C LYS A 242 14.14 -16.05 42.74
N GLU A 243 14.99 -16.74 41.98
CA GLU A 243 16.40 -16.99 42.29
C GLU A 243 17.34 -15.94 41.66
N THR A 244 16.81 -15.08 40.78
CA THR A 244 17.59 -14.05 40.10
C THR A 244 17.94 -12.95 41.10
N LYS A 245 19.24 -12.65 41.26
CA LYS A 245 19.72 -11.61 42.19
C LYS A 245 19.93 -10.32 41.41
N PHE A 246 19.13 -9.31 41.72
CA PHE A 246 19.16 -8.03 41.00
C PHE A 246 19.03 -6.88 41.99
N ASP A 247 19.83 -5.82 41.82
CA ASP A 247 19.77 -4.67 42.72
C ASP A 247 18.37 -4.03 42.69
N ARG A 248 17.86 -3.66 43.87
CA ARG A 248 16.48 -3.15 44.05
C ARG A 248 16.08 -2.06 43.04
N LYS A 249 17.02 -1.15 42.71
CA LYS A 249 16.81 -0.10 41.71
C LYS A 249 16.47 -0.68 40.33
N TRP A 250 17.25 -1.65 39.87
CA TRP A 250 17.11 -2.20 38.53
C TRP A 250 16.01 -3.25 38.42
N LEU A 251 15.70 -3.94 39.52
CA LEU A 251 14.49 -4.76 39.63
C LEU A 251 13.23 -3.89 39.41
N LEU A 252 13.16 -2.71 40.03
CA LEU A 252 12.05 -1.78 39.80
C LEU A 252 11.96 -1.30 38.33
N VAL A 253 13.09 -1.03 37.69
CA VAL A 253 13.12 -0.68 36.25
C VAL A 253 12.60 -1.85 35.41
N TRP A 254 13.04 -3.07 35.71
CA TRP A 254 12.59 -4.26 35.02
C TRP A 254 11.07 -4.47 35.18
N GLU A 255 10.53 -4.29 36.39
CA GLU A 255 9.09 -4.34 36.63
C GLU A 255 8.32 -3.31 35.81
N ILE A 256 8.82 -2.08 35.72
CA ILE A 256 8.19 -1.01 34.91
C ILE A 256 8.14 -1.41 33.43
N VAL A 257 9.25 -1.91 32.90
CA VAL A 257 9.37 -2.28 31.48
C VAL A 257 8.54 -3.52 31.13
N ASN A 258 8.41 -4.49 32.05
CA ASN A 258 7.89 -5.83 31.73
C ASN A 258 6.53 -6.17 32.35
N GLN A 259 6.06 -5.44 33.36
CA GLN A 259 4.86 -5.81 34.13
C GLN A 259 3.77 -4.74 34.20
N GLN A 260 3.82 -3.70 33.34
CA GLN A 260 2.88 -2.56 33.31
C GLN A 260 2.73 -1.88 34.68
N ALA A 261 3.35 -0.71 34.85
CA ALA A 261 3.44 -0.01 36.14
C ALA A 261 2.33 1.04 36.34
N ILE A 262 1.08 0.68 36.11
CA ILE A 262 -0.08 1.57 36.27
C ILE A 262 -0.23 1.98 37.74
N GLY A 263 -0.43 3.29 38.00
CA GLY A 263 -0.70 3.83 39.33
C GLY A 263 0.45 3.75 40.34
N LYS A 264 1.68 3.40 39.92
CA LYS A 264 2.80 3.23 40.85
C LYS A 264 3.27 4.58 41.42
N ASP A 265 3.64 4.58 42.70
CA ASP A 265 4.33 5.70 43.34
C ASP A 265 5.84 5.60 43.09
N LEU A 266 6.36 6.52 42.28
CA LEU A 266 7.73 6.59 41.78
C LEU A 266 8.35 7.97 42.06
N ARG A 267 7.91 8.64 43.13
CA ARG A 267 8.42 9.95 43.54
C ARG A 267 9.92 9.94 43.78
N ASN A 268 10.59 11.00 43.32
CA ASN A 268 12.04 11.21 43.45
C ASN A 268 12.92 10.06 42.89
N ILE A 269 12.36 9.20 42.02
CA ILE A 269 13.13 8.11 41.42
C ILE A 269 14.23 8.65 40.48
N HIS A 270 15.36 7.94 40.42
CA HIS A 270 16.52 8.34 39.61
C HIS A 270 16.72 7.40 38.42
N LEU A 271 16.23 7.79 37.25
CA LEU A 271 16.14 6.96 36.03
C LEU A 271 16.85 7.58 34.81
N THR A 272 17.90 8.36 34.99
CA THR A 272 18.59 9.06 33.89
C THR A 272 19.11 8.12 32.79
N SER A 273 18.81 8.45 31.52
CA SER A 273 19.23 7.70 30.32
C SER A 273 18.75 6.24 30.26
N ILE A 274 17.52 5.96 30.71
CA ILE A 274 16.89 4.64 30.61
C ILE A 274 15.92 4.60 29.43
N ASP A 275 15.82 3.44 28.78
CA ASP A 275 14.84 3.16 27.74
C ASP A 275 13.56 2.55 28.33
N LEU A 276 12.45 3.27 28.22
CA LEU A 276 11.12 2.91 28.68
C LEU A 276 10.10 3.06 27.54
N GLU A 277 10.50 2.77 26.30
CA GLU A 277 9.61 2.83 25.14
C GLU A 277 8.40 1.89 25.27
N GLY A 278 7.21 2.41 24.97
CA GLY A 278 5.97 1.63 24.86
C GLY A 278 5.41 1.13 26.20
N VAL A 279 5.90 1.64 27.33
CA VAL A 279 5.41 1.24 28.66
C VAL A 279 4.03 1.85 28.94
N ASN A 280 3.25 1.17 29.79
CA ASN A 280 2.05 1.76 30.38
C ASN A 280 2.34 2.20 31.82
N LEU A 281 2.31 3.50 32.04
CA LEU A 281 2.58 4.21 33.30
C LEU A 281 1.42 5.15 33.68
N SER A 282 0.25 4.94 33.10
CA SER A 282 -0.96 5.74 33.41
C SER A 282 -1.21 5.84 34.93
N ASN A 283 -1.67 7.00 35.38
CA ASN A 283 -1.97 7.34 36.77
C ASN A 283 -0.79 7.23 37.77
N SER A 284 0.45 7.05 37.30
CA SER A 284 1.62 6.93 38.18
C SER A 284 2.11 8.27 38.70
N ASN A 285 2.85 8.26 39.82
CA ASN A 285 3.40 9.47 40.43
C ASN A 285 4.93 9.54 40.31
N PHE A 286 5.43 10.41 39.44
CA PHE A 286 6.85 10.71 39.20
C PHE A 286 7.28 12.07 39.74
N SER A 287 6.57 12.66 40.71
CA SER A 287 6.93 14.01 41.17
C SER A 287 8.36 14.06 41.73
N GLY A 288 9.12 15.07 41.32
CA GLY A 288 10.55 15.25 41.65
C GLY A 288 11.53 14.25 41.01
N ALA A 289 11.07 13.34 40.13
CA ALA A 289 11.92 12.32 39.52
C ALA A 289 13.04 12.90 38.62
N GLN A 290 14.17 12.18 38.52
CA GLN A 290 15.31 12.52 37.65
C GLN A 290 15.27 11.66 36.37
N LEU A 291 14.69 12.20 35.30
CA LEU A 291 14.32 11.50 34.06
C LEU A 291 15.02 12.08 32.81
N ARG A 292 16.17 12.70 32.99
CA ARG A 292 16.95 13.29 31.89
C ARG A 292 17.31 12.23 30.84
N LYS A 293 17.09 12.52 29.56
CA LYS A 293 17.41 11.63 28.42
C LYS A 293 16.72 10.25 28.48
N VAL A 294 15.58 10.14 29.14
CA VAL A 294 14.80 8.90 29.15
C VAL A 294 14.01 8.78 27.84
N ASN A 295 13.89 7.56 27.33
CA ASN A 295 13.01 7.28 26.21
C ASN A 295 11.65 6.80 26.72
N LEU A 296 10.58 7.54 26.44
CA LEU A 296 9.19 7.22 26.75
C LEU A 296 8.32 7.27 25.48
N SER A 297 8.91 7.18 24.30
CA SER A 297 8.13 7.20 23.06
C SER A 297 7.14 6.04 23.02
N ASN A 298 6.00 6.26 22.34
CA ASN A 298 4.94 5.26 22.19
C ASN A 298 4.31 4.78 23.52
N SER A 299 4.62 5.42 24.65
CA SER A 299 4.13 5.02 25.98
C SER A 299 2.76 5.62 26.31
N ASN A 300 2.07 5.01 27.27
CA ASN A 300 0.86 5.57 27.87
C ASN A 300 1.19 6.18 29.24
N LEU A 301 1.08 7.50 29.35
CA LEU A 301 1.29 8.29 30.56
C LEU A 301 0.00 8.96 31.05
N ASN A 302 -1.17 8.63 30.51
CA ASN A 302 -2.43 9.31 30.83
C ASN A 302 -2.65 9.48 32.35
N GLY A 303 -3.01 10.68 32.79
CA GLY A 303 -3.32 10.98 34.20
C GLY A 303 -2.14 10.93 35.17
N SER A 304 -0.92 10.68 34.70
CA SER A 304 0.27 10.61 35.58
C SER A 304 0.74 11.98 36.08
N ASN A 305 1.48 12.00 37.19
CA ASN A 305 2.02 13.20 37.81
C ASN A 305 3.54 13.30 37.68
N PHE A 306 4.03 14.24 36.89
CA PHE A 306 5.46 14.54 36.69
C PHE A 306 5.87 15.89 37.31
N SER A 307 5.06 16.49 38.19
CA SER A 307 5.35 17.82 38.74
C SER A 307 6.76 17.91 39.34
N ALA A 308 7.47 18.98 38.97
CA ALA A 308 8.88 19.24 39.33
C ALA A 308 9.90 18.15 38.91
N ALA A 309 9.55 17.19 38.04
CA ALA A 309 10.49 16.23 37.49
C ALA A 309 11.48 16.88 36.52
N LYS A 310 12.70 16.34 36.43
CA LYS A 310 13.72 16.79 35.46
C LYS A 310 13.64 15.97 34.17
N LEU A 311 13.04 16.55 33.13
CA LEU A 311 12.72 15.89 31.84
C LEU A 311 13.57 16.40 30.66
N ILE A 312 14.74 16.99 30.92
CA ILE A 312 15.59 17.58 29.87
C ILE A 312 16.00 16.51 28.84
N ASN A 313 15.82 16.83 27.55
CA ASN A 313 16.07 15.94 26.40
C ASN A 313 15.34 14.59 26.50
N ILE A 314 14.15 14.55 27.10
CA ILE A 314 13.32 13.34 27.11
C ILE A 314 12.73 13.08 25.72
N ASN A 315 12.53 11.81 25.35
CA ASN A 315 11.77 11.43 24.16
C ASN A 315 10.35 11.01 24.58
N LEU A 316 9.35 11.78 24.17
CA LEU A 316 7.91 11.58 24.38
C LEU A 316 7.17 11.50 23.03
N LYS A 317 7.87 11.13 21.95
CA LYS A 317 7.27 11.00 20.62
C LYS A 317 6.14 9.96 20.64
N ASN A 318 4.99 10.28 20.04
CA ASN A 318 3.79 9.43 19.98
C ASN A 318 3.26 9.00 21.37
N THR A 319 3.63 9.67 22.45
CA THR A 319 3.22 9.29 23.81
C THR A 319 1.83 9.85 24.12
N ASP A 320 1.00 9.07 24.82
CA ASP A 320 -0.24 9.58 25.41
C ASP A 320 0.04 10.24 26.75
N CYS A 321 0.19 11.56 26.76
CA CYS A 321 0.38 12.41 27.93
C CYS A 321 -0.93 13.13 28.32
N SER A 322 -2.10 12.64 27.90
CA SER A 322 -3.37 13.30 28.22
C SER A 322 -3.62 13.37 29.73
N ASN A 323 -4.17 14.48 30.20
CA ASN A 323 -4.46 14.75 31.62
C ASN A 323 -3.26 14.64 32.57
N THR A 324 -2.02 14.70 32.06
CA THR A 324 -0.82 14.63 32.90
C THR A 324 -0.54 15.93 33.65
N ASN A 325 0.00 15.83 34.87
CA ASN A 325 0.53 17.00 35.58
C ASN A 325 2.01 17.17 35.24
N LEU A 326 2.32 18.14 34.38
CA LEU A 326 3.67 18.54 33.97
C LEU A 326 4.05 19.92 34.53
N THR A 327 3.52 20.28 35.71
CA THR A 327 3.78 21.61 36.29
C THR A 327 5.26 21.80 36.66
N GLY A 328 5.83 22.93 36.25
CA GLY A 328 7.20 23.34 36.59
C GLY A 328 8.32 22.47 36.00
N VAL A 329 8.01 21.55 35.09
CA VAL A 329 9.03 20.66 34.50
C VAL A 329 9.89 21.39 33.47
N ASN A 330 11.12 20.90 33.27
CA ASN A 330 11.96 21.33 32.15
C ASN A 330 11.94 20.28 31.03
N LEU A 331 11.24 20.61 29.94
CA LEU A 331 11.11 19.87 28.68
C LEU A 331 11.91 20.53 27.55
N SER A 332 12.90 21.38 27.86
CA SER A 332 13.76 21.97 26.82
C SER A 332 14.40 20.89 25.96
N ASP A 333 14.37 21.08 24.65
CA ASP A 333 14.91 20.17 23.63
C ASP A 333 14.34 18.73 23.69
N ALA A 334 13.18 18.54 24.31
CA ALA A 334 12.47 17.26 24.30
C ALA A 334 11.82 17.01 22.93
N ASP A 335 11.67 15.73 22.56
CA ASP A 335 10.87 15.35 21.39
C ASP A 335 9.46 14.96 21.85
N LEU A 336 8.46 15.78 21.54
CA LEU A 336 7.04 15.51 21.80
C LEU A 336 6.25 15.36 20.50
N SER A 337 6.91 15.05 19.39
CA SER A 337 6.21 14.97 18.10
C SER A 337 5.12 13.89 18.12
N ASN A 338 3.92 14.24 17.62
CA ASN A 338 2.69 13.43 17.68
C ASN A 338 2.25 13.02 19.10
N ALA A 339 2.79 13.61 20.16
CA ALA A 339 2.33 13.32 21.52
C ALA A 339 0.91 13.87 21.74
N ASN A 340 0.10 13.16 22.50
CA ASN A 340 -1.20 13.65 22.93
C ASN A 340 -1.06 14.32 24.31
N LEU A 341 -1.17 15.65 24.39
CA LEU A 341 -1.14 16.36 25.68
C LEU A 341 -2.55 16.81 26.11
N SER A 342 -3.62 16.29 25.51
CA SER A 342 -4.96 16.82 25.77
C SER A 342 -5.29 16.89 27.27
N GLY A 343 -5.65 18.06 27.78
CA GLY A 343 -5.98 18.25 29.21
C GLY A 343 -4.79 18.31 30.19
N ALA A 344 -3.55 18.20 29.70
CA ALA A 344 -2.36 18.22 30.56
C ALA A 344 -2.09 19.61 31.19
N ASP A 345 -1.52 19.64 32.40
CA ASP A 345 -1.12 20.87 33.08
C ASP A 345 0.37 21.17 32.87
N LEU A 346 0.67 22.17 32.05
CA LEU A 346 2.02 22.66 31.71
C LEU A 346 2.34 24.00 32.39
N SER A 347 1.61 24.37 33.45
CA SER A 347 1.86 25.62 34.17
C SER A 347 3.31 25.69 34.66
N ASN A 348 4.00 26.80 34.38
CA ASN A 348 5.42 27.01 34.69
C ASN A 348 6.42 26.08 33.96
N ALA A 349 5.99 25.26 33.00
CA ALA A 349 6.89 24.36 32.28
C ALA A 349 7.80 25.11 31.29
N ASN A 350 8.97 24.55 30.98
CA ASN A 350 9.87 25.06 29.94
C ASN A 350 9.92 24.11 28.75
N LEU A 351 9.40 24.51 27.59
CA LEU A 351 9.38 23.77 26.32
C LEU A 351 10.24 24.43 25.23
N SER A 352 11.12 25.37 25.58
CA SER A 352 11.98 26.03 24.58
C SER A 352 12.80 25.01 23.78
N GLY A 353 12.75 25.11 22.45
CA GLY A 353 13.49 24.21 21.54
C GLY A 353 12.91 22.80 21.40
N ALA A 354 11.79 22.48 22.08
CA ALA A 354 11.16 21.17 21.98
C ALA A 354 10.54 20.94 20.58
N ASN A 355 10.64 19.71 20.08
CA ASN A 355 9.96 19.31 18.84
C ASN A 355 8.49 19.00 19.14
N LEU A 356 7.60 19.92 18.77
CA LEU A 356 6.15 19.80 19.00
C LEU A 356 5.35 19.52 17.71
N ASN A 357 5.98 19.00 16.65
CA ASN A 357 5.25 18.70 15.41
C ASN A 357 4.10 17.73 15.68
N TYR A 358 2.90 18.05 15.19
CA TYR A 358 1.67 17.26 15.33
C TYR A 358 1.19 17.01 16.76
N ILE A 359 1.72 17.77 17.72
CA ILE A 359 1.29 17.65 19.13
C ILE A 359 -0.19 18.02 19.28
N ASN A 360 -0.92 17.29 20.12
CA ASN A 360 -2.26 17.70 20.51
C ASN A 360 -2.19 18.56 21.79
N LEU A 361 -2.44 19.86 21.66
CA LEU A 361 -2.41 20.85 22.76
C LEU A 361 -3.79 21.21 23.30
N ARG A 362 -4.87 20.54 22.87
CA ARG A 362 -6.23 20.86 23.32
C ARG A 362 -6.40 20.71 24.83
N GLU A 363 -7.13 21.60 25.45
CA GLU A 363 -7.42 21.64 26.89
C GLU A 363 -6.18 21.72 27.79
N THR A 364 -4.98 21.91 27.24
CA THR A 364 -3.76 22.03 28.04
C THR A 364 -3.76 23.34 28.81
N LYS A 365 -3.33 23.29 30.07
CA LYS A 365 -3.20 24.47 30.93
C LYS A 365 -1.78 25.02 30.82
N ILE A 366 -1.65 26.28 30.41
CA ILE A 366 -0.39 27.04 30.45
C ILE A 366 -0.64 28.36 31.19
N ASN A 367 0.42 28.98 31.70
CA ASN A 367 0.35 30.30 32.31
C ASN A 367 1.46 31.21 31.78
N TYR A 368 1.53 32.44 32.29
CA TYR A 368 2.51 33.45 31.84
C TYR A 368 3.98 33.09 32.12
N LEU A 369 4.24 32.07 32.96
CA LEU A 369 5.58 31.58 33.25
C LEU A 369 5.97 30.37 32.37
N THR A 370 5.01 29.75 31.67
CA THR A 370 5.28 28.66 30.74
C THR A 370 6.09 29.19 29.55
N LYS A 371 7.28 28.65 29.33
CA LYS A 371 8.13 29.00 28.17
C LYS A 371 7.82 28.07 27.02
N ILE A 372 7.31 28.59 25.92
CA ILE A 372 6.99 27.84 24.70
C ILE A 372 7.25 28.73 23.49
N ASP A 373 7.79 28.16 22.41
CA ASP A 373 8.13 28.92 21.22
C ASP A 373 6.88 29.56 20.58
N HIS A 374 7.06 30.75 19.99
CA HIS A 374 5.95 31.59 19.50
C HIS A 374 4.96 30.85 18.59
N LYS A 375 5.45 30.01 17.66
CA LYS A 375 4.61 29.18 16.78
C LYS A 375 3.65 28.31 17.58
N TRP A 376 4.16 27.60 18.58
CA TRP A 376 3.37 26.63 19.34
C TRP A 376 2.47 27.30 20.36
N HIS A 377 2.86 28.47 20.88
CA HIS A 377 1.94 29.32 21.64
C HIS A 377 0.75 29.79 20.79
N LEU A 378 0.98 30.15 19.52
CA LEU A 378 -0.10 30.50 18.58
C LEU A 378 -1.00 29.29 18.28
N VAL A 379 -0.42 28.11 18.01
CA VAL A 379 -1.20 26.87 17.83
C VAL A 379 -2.05 26.58 19.07
N TRP A 380 -1.48 26.71 20.27
CA TRP A 380 -2.21 26.55 21.53
C TRP A 380 -3.38 27.53 21.63
N LYS A 381 -3.19 28.81 21.28
CA LYS A 381 -4.28 29.80 21.24
C LYS A 381 -5.37 29.39 20.26
N ILE A 382 -5.02 28.97 19.05
CA ILE A 382 -5.98 28.57 18.00
C ILE A 382 -6.88 27.43 18.48
N VAL A 383 -6.32 26.42 19.13
CA VAL A 383 -7.08 25.22 19.52
C VAL A 383 -7.77 25.32 20.88
N ASN A 384 -7.47 26.34 21.70
CA ASN A 384 -8.01 26.48 23.06
C ASN A 384 -8.76 27.79 23.35
N GLN A 385 -8.52 28.86 22.59
CA GLN A 385 -9.06 30.20 22.85
C GLN A 385 -9.85 30.70 21.65
N GLN A 386 -11.16 30.45 21.68
CA GLN A 386 -12.12 30.89 20.66
C GLN A 386 -13.01 32.01 21.23
N PRO A 387 -13.42 33.02 20.42
CA PRO A 387 -13.11 33.20 19.00
C PRO A 387 -11.70 33.78 18.76
N ILE A 388 -11.05 33.37 17.67
CA ILE A 388 -9.76 33.92 17.26
C ILE A 388 -10.00 35.24 16.49
N ASN A 389 -9.78 36.37 17.15
CA ASN A 389 -9.98 37.70 16.54
C ASN A 389 -8.69 38.29 15.92
N ASN A 390 -7.77 37.43 15.45
CA ASN A 390 -6.44 37.84 14.98
C ASN A 390 -6.29 37.66 13.47
N ASN A 391 -5.63 38.62 12.83
CA ASN A 391 -5.11 38.47 11.47
C ASN A 391 -3.92 37.49 11.50
N LEU A 392 -4.08 36.32 10.87
CA LEU A 392 -3.07 35.26 10.81
C LEU A 392 -2.35 35.24 9.45
N LYS A 393 -2.28 36.38 8.75
CA LYS A 393 -1.55 36.48 7.48
C LYS A 393 -0.07 36.12 7.68
N GLY A 394 0.44 35.23 6.82
CA GLY A 394 1.87 34.88 6.78
C GLY A 394 2.39 34.05 7.96
N VAL A 395 1.52 33.56 8.84
CA VAL A 395 1.95 32.77 10.00
C VAL A 395 2.48 31.41 9.59
N ASN A 396 3.37 30.84 10.40
CA ASN A 396 3.85 29.47 10.24
C ASN A 396 3.09 28.52 11.18
N LEU A 397 2.22 27.70 10.60
CA LEU A 397 1.44 26.63 11.23
C LEU A 397 1.75 25.26 10.60
N SER A 398 2.90 25.12 9.95
CA SER A 398 3.31 23.85 9.34
C SER A 398 3.33 22.72 10.37
N ARG A 399 2.90 21.52 9.99
CA ARG A 399 2.94 20.32 10.85
C ARG A 399 2.27 20.52 12.22
N SER A 400 1.26 21.37 12.34
CA SER A 400 0.47 21.52 13.56
C SER A 400 -0.81 20.70 13.52
N ASP A 401 -1.31 20.29 14.68
CA ASP A 401 -2.63 19.67 14.81
C ASP A 401 -3.71 20.73 15.10
N LEU A 402 -4.43 21.13 14.05
CA LEU A 402 -5.49 22.14 14.06
C LEU A 402 -6.89 21.54 13.96
N ARG A 403 -7.05 20.22 14.02
CA ARG A 403 -8.35 19.53 13.94
C ARG A 403 -9.41 20.13 14.86
N GLY A 404 -10.60 20.42 14.34
CA GLY A 404 -11.68 21.00 15.14
C GLY A 404 -11.48 22.46 15.53
N ALA A 405 -10.41 23.13 15.05
CA ALA A 405 -10.28 24.57 15.23
C ALA A 405 -11.35 25.29 14.41
N ASP A 406 -11.94 26.32 15.00
CA ASP A 406 -12.77 27.27 14.26
C ASP A 406 -11.86 28.34 13.67
N LEU A 407 -11.69 28.29 12.35
CA LEU A 407 -10.89 29.20 11.55
C LEU A 407 -11.76 29.92 10.50
N GLY A 408 -13.09 29.88 10.67
CA GLY A 408 -14.03 30.50 9.75
C GLY A 408 -13.84 32.02 9.68
N ASN A 409 -13.91 32.59 8.48
CA ASN A 409 -13.70 34.02 8.21
C ASN A 409 -12.31 34.58 8.61
N ILE A 410 -11.34 33.73 8.95
CA ILE A 410 -10.00 34.19 9.33
C ILE A 410 -9.17 34.49 8.08
N ASN A 411 -8.31 35.50 8.19
CA ASN A 411 -7.29 35.78 7.19
C ASN A 411 -6.01 34.97 7.47
N LEU A 412 -5.80 33.91 6.68
CA LEU A 412 -4.61 33.05 6.63
C LEU A 412 -3.85 33.23 5.31
N ARG A 413 -4.01 34.38 4.63
CA ARG A 413 -3.34 34.65 3.37
C ARG A 413 -1.84 34.45 3.52
N SER A 414 -1.23 33.69 2.61
CA SER A 414 0.20 33.37 2.62
C SER A 414 0.70 32.66 3.89
N ALA A 415 -0.19 32.09 4.70
CA ALA A 415 0.22 31.25 5.82
C ALA A 415 0.90 29.96 5.32
N ASN A 416 1.84 29.45 6.10
CA ASN A 416 2.43 28.14 5.88
C ASN A 416 1.70 27.10 6.74
N LEU A 417 0.90 26.25 6.11
CA LEU A 417 0.15 25.13 6.68
C LEU A 417 0.66 23.79 6.11
N GLU A 418 1.91 23.74 5.63
CA GLU A 418 2.49 22.53 5.04
C GLU A 418 2.40 21.36 6.01
N GLY A 419 1.78 20.28 5.56
CA GLY A 419 1.55 19.08 6.35
C GLY A 419 0.73 19.31 7.62
N ALA A 420 -0.01 20.41 7.76
CA ALA A 420 -0.86 20.64 8.93
C ALA A 420 -2.06 19.66 8.92
N ASN A 421 -2.54 19.31 10.11
CA ASN A 421 -3.70 18.44 10.27
C ASN A 421 -4.94 19.29 10.58
N LEU A 422 -5.84 19.43 9.61
CA LEU A 422 -7.08 20.20 9.69
C LEU A 422 -8.34 19.31 9.51
N GLY A 423 -8.16 18.08 9.04
CA GLY A 423 -9.22 17.10 8.77
C GLY A 423 -9.21 15.87 9.68
N MET A 424 -10.09 14.91 9.41
CA MET A 424 -10.14 13.64 10.18
C MET A 424 -8.92 12.77 9.94
N CYS A 425 -8.62 11.87 10.89
CA CYS A 425 -7.44 11.01 10.81
C CYS A 425 -7.58 9.75 9.96
N ASP A 426 -8.79 9.31 9.59
CA ASP A 426 -8.97 8.08 8.81
C ASP A 426 -10.30 8.06 8.03
N CYS A 427 -10.26 7.81 6.72
CA CYS A 427 -11.43 7.53 5.86
C CYS A 427 -11.68 6.03 5.65
N ASN A 428 -11.33 5.19 6.62
CA ASN A 428 -11.76 3.80 6.63
C ASN A 428 -12.95 3.65 7.56
N PHE A 429 -14.16 3.99 7.09
CA PHE A 429 -15.37 3.16 7.23
C PHE A 429 -16.64 3.87 6.73
N VAL A 430 -17.46 3.05 6.05
CA VAL A 430 -18.88 3.22 5.74
C VAL A 430 -19.65 3.68 6.98
N TYR A 431 -20.60 4.61 6.82
CA TYR A 431 -21.40 5.32 7.85
C TYR A 431 -20.79 6.62 8.41
N CYS A 432 -20.87 7.70 7.63
CA CYS A 432 -21.14 9.04 8.20
C CYS A 432 -22.45 9.59 7.64
N GLN A 433 -23.53 8.83 7.83
CA GLN A 433 -24.79 9.46 8.22
C GLN A 433 -24.77 9.57 9.75
N ILE A 434 -24.22 10.67 10.26
CA ILE A 434 -24.58 11.15 11.60
C ILE A 434 -24.90 12.65 11.47
N PRO A 435 -26.18 13.02 11.35
CA PRO A 435 -26.63 14.33 11.76
C PRO A 435 -26.65 14.32 13.29
N ASN A 436 -25.62 14.83 13.95
CA ASN A 436 -25.80 15.50 15.25
C ASN A 436 -24.58 16.31 15.68
N ILE A 437 -24.85 17.60 15.78
CA ILE A 437 -24.04 18.66 16.35
C ILE A 437 -24.11 18.48 17.87
N ASP A 438 -23.24 17.67 18.50
CA ASP A 438 -23.09 17.71 19.97
C ASP A 438 -21.78 17.11 20.53
N SER A 439 -20.67 17.13 19.78
CA SER A 439 -19.34 17.06 20.39
C SER A 439 -18.77 18.47 20.46
N LYS A 440 -18.34 18.91 21.65
CA LYS A 440 -17.82 20.27 21.91
C LYS A 440 -16.63 20.67 21.00
N TYR A 441 -16.04 19.70 20.31
CA TYR A 441 -15.06 19.89 19.23
C TYR A 441 -15.44 18.98 18.06
N HIS A 442 -15.62 19.58 16.88
CA HIS A 442 -15.87 18.84 15.65
C HIS A 442 -14.61 18.03 15.26
N SER A 443 -14.80 16.87 14.65
CA SER A 443 -13.69 16.08 14.09
C SER A 443 -13.00 16.73 12.88
N HIS A 444 -13.56 17.85 12.40
CA HIS A 444 -13.11 18.64 11.26
C HIS A 444 -12.91 20.11 11.66
N SER A 445 -11.95 20.79 11.05
CA SER A 445 -11.81 22.24 11.22
C SER A 445 -12.89 22.98 10.43
N ASN A 446 -13.45 24.04 11.01
CA ASN A 446 -14.30 24.97 10.29
C ASN A 446 -13.40 25.98 9.55
N LEU A 447 -13.37 25.91 8.22
CA LEU A 447 -12.62 26.79 7.34
C LEU A 447 -13.56 27.60 6.41
N ARG A 448 -14.85 27.69 6.75
CA ARG A 448 -15.83 28.42 5.93
C ARG A 448 -15.41 29.87 5.75
N ARG A 449 -15.43 30.36 4.51
CA ARG A 449 -15.04 31.74 4.15
C ARG A 449 -13.64 32.15 4.59
N VAL A 450 -12.77 31.18 4.91
CA VAL A 450 -11.38 31.48 5.27
C VAL A 450 -10.66 32.06 4.06
N ASN A 451 -9.75 33.02 4.29
CA ASN A 451 -8.86 33.51 3.24
C ASN A 451 -7.51 32.81 3.34
N LEU A 452 -7.31 31.80 2.51
CA LEU A 452 -6.08 31.01 2.31
C LEU A 452 -5.38 31.37 0.98
N CYS A 453 -5.68 32.53 0.40
CA CYS A 453 -5.07 32.92 -0.86
C CYS A 453 -3.52 32.89 -0.74
N ASN A 454 -2.86 32.26 -1.72
CA ASN A 454 -1.41 32.07 -1.76
C ASN A 454 -0.83 31.37 -0.50
N ALA A 455 -1.64 30.61 0.26
CA ALA A 455 -1.16 29.82 1.38
C ALA A 455 -0.49 28.52 0.90
N ASN A 456 0.46 28.01 1.69
CA ASN A 456 1.08 26.71 1.46
C ASN A 456 0.37 25.64 2.28
N LEU A 457 -0.44 24.80 1.64
CA LEU A 457 -1.12 23.64 2.21
C LEU A 457 -0.59 22.31 1.64
N LYS A 458 0.64 22.30 1.10
CA LYS A 458 1.25 21.09 0.55
C LYS A 458 1.22 19.95 1.56
N GLY A 459 0.67 18.80 1.16
CA GLY A 459 0.53 17.61 2.01
C GLY A 459 -0.33 17.80 3.26
N ALA A 460 -1.11 18.89 3.36
CA ALA A 460 -2.00 19.11 4.48
C ALA A 460 -3.14 18.07 4.47
N ASN A 461 -3.56 17.66 5.66
CA ASN A 461 -4.77 16.85 5.82
C ASN A 461 -5.98 17.76 5.99
N LEU A 462 -6.86 17.76 4.99
CA LEU A 462 -8.12 18.51 4.91
C LEU A 462 -9.31 17.56 4.69
N ILE A 463 -9.16 16.28 5.04
CA ILE A 463 -10.23 15.28 4.91
C ILE A 463 -11.48 15.75 5.66
N GLY A 464 -12.61 15.83 4.96
CA GLY A 464 -13.90 16.27 5.50
C GLY A 464 -13.95 17.74 5.95
N ALA A 465 -12.95 18.56 5.63
CA ALA A 465 -12.90 19.95 6.09
C ALA A 465 -14.02 20.81 5.45
N TYR A 466 -14.56 21.74 6.24
CA TYR A 466 -15.59 22.69 5.79
C TYR A 466 -14.94 23.94 5.20
N LEU A 467 -14.85 24.00 3.87
CA LEU A 467 -14.18 25.04 3.07
C LEU A 467 -15.18 25.80 2.20
N GLU A 468 -16.47 25.80 2.54
CA GLU A 468 -17.50 26.46 1.76
C GLU A 468 -17.22 27.97 1.67
N GLU A 469 -17.31 28.51 0.45
CA GLU A 469 -17.01 29.91 0.11
C GLU A 469 -15.59 30.37 0.53
N ALA A 470 -14.67 29.44 0.81
CA ALA A 470 -13.30 29.78 1.15
C ALA A 470 -12.53 30.32 -0.07
N ASN A 471 -11.56 31.21 0.17
CA ASN A 471 -10.66 31.69 -0.87
C ASN A 471 -9.30 31.00 -0.75
N LEU A 472 -9.04 30.03 -1.62
CA LEU A 472 -7.75 29.34 -1.79
C LEU A 472 -7.10 29.68 -3.14
N SER A 473 -7.43 30.83 -3.73
CA SER A 473 -6.80 31.25 -5.00
C SER A 473 -5.27 31.26 -4.88
N VAL A 474 -4.58 30.69 -5.87
CA VAL A 474 -3.11 30.57 -5.93
C VAL A 474 -2.52 29.77 -4.75
N ALA A 475 -3.33 29.04 -3.98
CA ALA A 475 -2.81 28.22 -2.89
C ALA A 475 -2.06 26.98 -3.44
N ASN A 476 -1.05 26.55 -2.70
CA ASN A 476 -0.36 25.29 -2.97
C ASN A 476 -1.04 24.18 -2.17
N LEU A 477 -1.75 23.28 -2.85
CA LEU A 477 -2.44 22.10 -2.31
C LEU A 477 -1.84 20.81 -2.88
N MET A 478 -0.59 20.85 -3.35
CA MET A 478 0.10 19.67 -3.88
C MET A 478 0.08 18.53 -2.87
N SER A 479 -0.36 17.35 -3.30
CA SER A 479 -0.48 16.14 -2.47
C SER A 479 -1.34 16.32 -1.20
N ALA A 480 -2.18 17.35 -1.12
CA ALA A 480 -3.10 17.53 0.00
C ALA A 480 -4.20 16.45 -0.02
N GLN A 481 -4.68 16.08 1.15
CA GLN A 481 -5.78 15.12 1.32
C GLN A 481 -7.07 15.89 1.54
N LEU A 482 -7.97 15.88 0.56
CA LEU A 482 -9.24 16.63 0.52
C LEU A 482 -10.45 15.70 0.32
N ASN A 483 -10.28 14.40 0.56
CA ASN A 483 -11.37 13.43 0.49
C ASN A 483 -12.56 13.91 1.33
N TYR A 484 -13.77 13.88 0.76
CA TYR A 484 -15.00 14.34 1.42
C TYR A 484 -15.00 15.82 1.85
N ALA A 485 -14.06 16.65 1.39
CA ALA A 485 -14.04 18.06 1.75
C ALA A 485 -15.25 18.80 1.15
N GLU A 486 -15.84 19.70 1.93
CA GLU A 486 -16.98 20.52 1.52
C GLU A 486 -16.47 21.87 1.02
N MET A 487 -16.38 22.05 -0.29
CA MET A 487 -15.73 23.20 -0.94
C MET A 487 -16.71 23.95 -1.87
N SER A 488 -18.02 23.85 -1.61
CA SER A 488 -19.03 24.50 -2.45
C SER A 488 -18.82 26.02 -2.50
N GLY A 489 -18.87 26.59 -3.71
CA GLY A 489 -18.65 28.02 -3.95
C GLY A 489 -17.24 28.53 -3.61
N ALA A 490 -16.26 27.66 -3.33
CA ALA A 490 -14.91 28.08 -3.02
C ALA A 490 -14.20 28.71 -4.23
N ASN A 491 -13.39 29.73 -3.99
CA ASN A 491 -12.48 30.29 -4.99
C ASN A 491 -11.14 29.54 -4.94
N LEU A 492 -10.87 28.75 -5.96
CA LEU A 492 -9.71 27.89 -6.16
C LEU A 492 -8.91 28.30 -7.40
N THR A 493 -9.11 29.52 -7.89
CA THR A 493 -8.49 30.01 -9.13
C THR A 493 -6.96 29.90 -9.07
N ALA A 494 -6.37 29.30 -10.11
CA ALA A 494 -4.94 29.06 -10.23
C ALA A 494 -4.28 28.34 -9.04
N ALA A 495 -5.04 27.60 -8.24
CA ALA A 495 -4.50 26.76 -7.18
C ALA A 495 -3.78 25.52 -7.75
N ASP A 496 -2.77 25.03 -7.04
CA ASP A 496 -2.00 23.85 -7.42
C ASP A 496 -2.48 22.64 -6.61
N PHE A 497 -3.21 21.74 -7.26
CA PHE A 497 -3.72 20.47 -6.72
C PHE A 497 -2.97 19.26 -7.27
N LYS A 498 -1.74 19.44 -7.78
CA LYS A 498 -1.00 18.32 -8.37
C LYS A 498 -0.86 17.17 -7.36
N ASP A 499 -1.18 15.96 -7.81
CA ASP A 499 -1.16 14.72 -7.02
C ASP A 499 -2.08 14.76 -5.77
N ALA A 500 -3.03 15.69 -5.68
CA ALA A 500 -3.97 15.78 -4.55
C ALA A 500 -5.10 14.75 -4.63
N ASP A 501 -5.68 14.41 -3.48
CA ASP A 501 -6.77 13.44 -3.36
C ASP A 501 -8.07 14.17 -2.98
N LEU A 502 -8.98 14.32 -3.92
CA LEU A 502 -10.29 14.99 -3.80
C LEU A 502 -11.46 14.01 -4.01
N ARG A 503 -11.28 12.71 -3.74
CA ARG A 503 -12.38 11.75 -3.90
C ARG A 503 -13.57 12.15 -3.06
N ASP A 504 -14.76 12.01 -3.64
CA ASP A 504 -16.04 12.33 -2.99
C ASP A 504 -16.15 13.79 -2.48
N ALA A 505 -15.26 14.70 -2.88
CA ALA A 505 -15.31 16.10 -2.48
C ALA A 505 -16.48 16.84 -3.15
N ASN A 506 -17.05 17.82 -2.45
CA ASN A 506 -18.11 18.67 -2.97
C ASN A 506 -17.54 20.01 -3.44
N LEU A 507 -17.39 20.16 -4.75
CA LEU A 507 -16.90 21.35 -5.46
C LEU A 507 -18.02 22.06 -6.23
N THR A 508 -19.28 21.89 -5.83
CA THR A 508 -20.43 22.50 -6.51
C THR A 508 -20.26 24.01 -6.60
N ALA A 509 -20.39 24.57 -7.81
CA ALA A 509 -20.25 26.00 -8.08
C ALA A 509 -18.90 26.63 -7.65
N ALA A 510 -17.85 25.83 -7.41
CA ALA A 510 -16.52 26.34 -7.12
C ALA A 510 -15.85 26.89 -8.40
N ASP A 511 -14.93 27.84 -8.24
CA ASP A 511 -14.12 28.39 -9.33
C ASP A 511 -12.69 27.86 -9.27
N LEU A 512 -12.38 26.87 -10.11
CA LEU A 512 -11.07 26.26 -10.32
C LEU A 512 -10.42 26.74 -11.63
N SER A 513 -10.80 27.92 -12.16
CA SER A 513 -10.23 28.41 -13.41
C SER A 513 -8.70 28.50 -13.33
N ALA A 514 -8.02 27.98 -14.35
CA ALA A 514 -6.56 27.85 -14.45
C ALA A 514 -5.87 27.04 -13.33
N ALA A 515 -6.61 26.27 -12.53
CA ALA A 515 -6.01 25.38 -11.52
C ALA A 515 -5.22 24.23 -12.17
N ASP A 516 -4.19 23.74 -11.47
CA ASP A 516 -3.43 22.56 -11.88
C ASP A 516 -3.89 21.33 -11.09
N LEU A 517 -4.64 20.44 -11.72
CA LEU A 517 -5.16 19.19 -11.17
C LEU A 517 -4.48 17.98 -11.81
N SER A 518 -3.27 18.16 -12.36
CA SER A 518 -2.53 17.05 -12.98
C SER A 518 -2.29 15.92 -11.97
N ASN A 519 -2.55 14.68 -12.40
CA ASN A 519 -2.52 13.46 -11.58
C ASN A 519 -3.47 13.45 -10.35
N ALA A 520 -4.32 14.45 -10.15
CA ALA A 520 -5.21 14.48 -9.01
C ALA A 520 -6.30 13.40 -9.12
N ASN A 521 -6.81 12.94 -7.99
CA ASN A 521 -7.93 12.01 -7.93
C ASN A 521 -9.21 12.72 -7.49
N LEU A 522 -10.16 12.88 -8.42
CA LEU A 522 -11.49 13.44 -8.19
C LEU A 522 -12.60 12.41 -8.43
N SER A 523 -12.30 11.11 -8.26
CA SER A 523 -13.31 10.07 -8.47
C SER A 523 -14.51 10.31 -7.55
N ASN A 524 -15.72 10.20 -8.10
CA ASN A 524 -17.01 10.49 -7.44
C ASN A 524 -17.22 11.93 -6.93
N ALA A 525 -16.29 12.86 -7.18
CA ALA A 525 -16.43 14.25 -6.74
C ALA A 525 -17.63 14.94 -7.44
N ASN A 526 -18.21 15.93 -6.76
CA ASN A 526 -19.30 16.73 -7.32
C ASN A 526 -18.79 18.11 -7.75
N LEU A 527 -18.63 18.31 -9.05
CA LEU A 527 -18.25 19.56 -9.71
C LEU A 527 -19.41 20.20 -10.50
N THR A 528 -20.67 19.91 -10.12
CA THR A 528 -21.83 20.49 -10.80
C THR A 528 -21.77 22.02 -10.77
N ASN A 529 -21.98 22.68 -11.92
CA ASN A 529 -21.88 24.14 -12.10
C ASN A 529 -20.51 24.77 -11.78
N ALA A 530 -19.44 23.99 -11.63
CA ALA A 530 -18.12 24.55 -11.35
C ALA A 530 -17.50 25.21 -12.59
N HIS A 531 -16.64 26.21 -12.37
CA HIS A 531 -15.83 26.86 -13.40
C HIS A 531 -14.43 26.28 -13.42
N LEU A 532 -14.02 25.64 -14.51
CA LEU A 532 -12.72 24.99 -14.70
C LEU A 532 -12.06 25.42 -16.01
N SER A 533 -12.38 26.64 -16.47
CA SER A 533 -11.81 27.18 -17.69
C SER A 533 -10.28 27.20 -17.62
N ALA A 534 -9.61 26.75 -18.68
CA ALA A 534 -8.15 26.65 -18.77
C ALA A 534 -7.46 25.79 -17.67
N ALA A 535 -8.20 24.99 -16.91
CA ALA A 535 -7.62 24.09 -15.91
C ALA A 535 -6.81 22.95 -16.56
N LYS A 536 -5.84 22.41 -15.82
CA LYS A 536 -5.00 21.28 -16.27
C LYS A 536 -5.39 20.00 -15.54
N PHE A 537 -5.65 18.95 -16.29
CA PHE A 537 -6.12 17.64 -15.80
C PHE A 537 -5.27 16.48 -16.33
N CYS A 538 -4.06 16.73 -16.82
CA CYS A 538 -3.22 15.69 -17.41
C CYS A 538 -3.13 14.47 -16.46
N HIS A 539 -3.55 13.29 -16.93
CA HIS A 539 -3.59 12.03 -16.17
C HIS A 539 -4.48 12.00 -14.90
N ALA A 540 -5.35 12.98 -14.70
CA ALA A 540 -6.26 13.00 -13.55
C ALA A 540 -7.32 11.89 -13.63
N GLN A 541 -7.84 11.49 -12.46
CA GLN A 541 -8.92 10.51 -12.34
C GLN A 541 -10.23 11.20 -11.99
N LEU A 542 -11.25 11.10 -12.84
CA LEU A 542 -12.60 11.67 -12.67
C LEU A 542 -13.69 10.61 -12.88
N ASN A 543 -13.39 9.34 -12.59
CA ASN A 543 -14.35 8.25 -12.69
C ASN A 543 -15.61 8.57 -11.88
N SER A 544 -16.78 8.44 -12.51
CA SER A 544 -18.09 8.68 -11.88
C SER A 544 -18.28 10.09 -11.28
N ALA A 545 -17.44 11.06 -11.64
CA ALA A 545 -17.59 12.43 -11.17
C ALA A 545 -18.88 13.07 -11.71
N LYS A 546 -19.54 13.88 -10.88
CA LYS A 546 -20.72 14.67 -11.29
C LYS A 546 -20.28 16.03 -11.78
N MET A 547 -20.40 16.28 -13.08
CA MET A 547 -19.87 17.48 -13.73
C MET A 547 -20.92 18.11 -14.67
N ASN A 548 -22.20 18.01 -14.33
CA ASN A 548 -23.27 18.60 -15.13
C ASN A 548 -23.13 20.13 -15.15
N GLN A 549 -23.33 20.73 -16.33
CA GLN A 549 -23.24 22.19 -16.54
C GLN A 549 -21.87 22.80 -16.16
N VAL A 550 -20.82 21.99 -16.12
CA VAL A 550 -19.46 22.46 -15.82
C VAL A 550 -18.90 23.28 -17.00
N ASP A 551 -18.10 24.31 -16.69
CA ASP A 551 -17.32 25.02 -17.71
C ASP A 551 -15.88 24.50 -17.74
N LEU A 552 -15.56 23.66 -18.72
CA LEU A 552 -14.22 23.14 -18.99
C LEU A 552 -13.56 23.82 -20.19
N SER A 553 -14.08 24.96 -20.67
CA SER A 553 -13.57 25.58 -21.90
C SER A 553 -12.06 25.83 -21.83
N THR A 554 -11.34 25.49 -22.90
CA THR A 554 -9.87 25.58 -23.03
C THR A 554 -9.06 24.72 -22.04
N ALA A 555 -9.69 23.85 -21.25
CA ALA A 555 -8.99 22.97 -20.33
C ALA A 555 -8.19 21.88 -21.07
N ASN A 556 -7.08 21.45 -20.44
CA ASN A 556 -6.28 20.32 -20.89
C ASN A 556 -6.69 19.07 -20.11
N LEU A 557 -7.39 18.15 -20.76
CA LEU A 557 -7.88 16.88 -20.24
C LEU A 557 -7.16 15.67 -20.88
N THR A 558 -5.90 15.85 -21.30
CA THR A 558 -5.13 14.76 -21.93
C THR A 558 -4.95 13.58 -20.98
N ASN A 559 -5.19 12.37 -21.49
CA ASN A 559 -5.10 11.12 -20.74
C ASN A 559 -5.93 11.07 -19.44
N VAL A 560 -7.00 11.89 -19.36
CA VAL A 560 -7.90 11.89 -18.21
C VAL A 560 -8.78 10.64 -18.22
N ASN A 561 -9.16 10.13 -17.05
CA ASN A 561 -10.14 9.07 -16.94
C ASN A 561 -11.50 9.62 -16.50
N LEU A 562 -12.47 9.66 -17.41
CA LEU A 562 -13.85 10.14 -17.23
C LEU A 562 -14.87 8.99 -17.29
N THR A 563 -14.46 7.76 -16.99
CA THR A 563 -15.35 6.60 -17.04
C THR A 563 -16.60 6.84 -16.19
N ASN A 564 -17.78 6.70 -16.79
CA ASN A 564 -19.10 6.94 -16.18
C ASN A 564 -19.33 8.34 -15.58
N ALA A 565 -18.51 9.35 -15.94
CA ALA A 565 -18.71 10.72 -15.48
C ALA A 565 -19.99 11.34 -16.10
N GLN A 566 -20.61 12.27 -15.38
CA GLN A 566 -21.81 12.99 -15.83
C GLN A 566 -21.43 14.38 -16.32
N LEU A 567 -21.53 14.65 -17.62
CA LEU A 567 -21.14 15.90 -18.27
C LEU A 567 -22.30 16.51 -19.07
N CYS A 568 -23.55 16.29 -18.63
CA CYS A 568 -24.72 16.83 -19.30
C CYS A 568 -24.64 18.36 -19.35
N TYR A 569 -24.86 18.94 -20.53
CA TYR A 569 -24.77 20.39 -20.76
C TYR A 569 -23.41 21.03 -20.43
N ALA A 570 -22.34 20.25 -20.32
CA ALA A 570 -21.00 20.78 -20.07
C ALA A 570 -20.49 21.62 -21.26
N ASN A 571 -19.73 22.68 -20.96
CA ASN A 571 -18.98 23.45 -21.96
C ASN A 571 -17.56 22.89 -22.06
N LEU A 572 -17.27 22.17 -23.13
CA LEU A 572 -15.96 21.57 -23.42
C LEU A 572 -15.31 22.22 -24.66
N ARG A 573 -15.67 23.47 -24.98
CA ARG A 573 -15.14 24.17 -26.16
C ARG A 573 -13.62 24.31 -26.07
N ASN A 574 -12.93 24.05 -27.18
CA ASN A 574 -11.47 24.15 -27.28
C ASN A 574 -10.69 23.28 -26.27
N THR A 575 -11.29 22.21 -25.75
CA THR A 575 -10.59 21.30 -24.83
C THR A 575 -9.68 20.35 -25.57
N ASP A 576 -8.60 19.93 -24.90
CA ASP A 576 -7.76 18.82 -25.37
C ASP A 576 -8.07 17.56 -24.56
N LEU A 577 -8.76 16.59 -25.16
CA LEU A 577 -9.14 15.30 -24.59
C LEU A 577 -8.30 14.16 -25.18
N THR A 578 -7.16 14.44 -25.81
CA THR A 578 -6.34 13.43 -26.47
C THR A 578 -5.96 12.31 -25.50
N GLY A 579 -6.24 11.06 -25.88
CA GLY A 579 -5.96 9.87 -25.06
C GLY A 579 -6.86 9.68 -23.83
N ALA A 580 -7.90 10.50 -23.66
CA ALA A 580 -8.83 10.37 -22.54
C ALA A 580 -9.70 9.09 -22.65
N ILE A 581 -10.08 8.54 -21.50
CA ILE A 581 -11.02 7.42 -21.39
C ILE A 581 -12.40 8.01 -21.05
N LEU A 582 -13.36 7.91 -21.98
CA LEU A 582 -14.72 8.45 -21.84
C LEU A 582 -15.78 7.34 -21.86
N LYS A 583 -15.42 6.12 -21.44
CA LYS A 583 -16.33 4.98 -21.43
C LYS A 583 -17.55 5.25 -20.53
N GLY A 584 -18.75 5.11 -21.07
CA GLY A 584 -20.01 5.30 -20.33
C GLY A 584 -20.29 6.74 -19.89
N VAL A 585 -19.52 7.72 -20.38
CA VAL A 585 -19.75 9.14 -20.04
C VAL A 585 -21.11 9.60 -20.54
N ASP A 586 -21.79 10.45 -19.77
CA ASP A 586 -22.98 11.15 -20.24
C ASP A 586 -22.60 12.55 -20.75
N LEU A 587 -22.49 12.71 -22.08
CA LEU A 587 -22.19 14.00 -22.73
C LEU A 587 -23.46 14.67 -23.29
N SER A 588 -24.65 14.25 -22.85
CA SER A 588 -25.90 14.72 -23.44
C SER A 588 -25.98 16.27 -23.44
N ASN A 589 -26.18 16.85 -24.62
CA ASN A 589 -26.24 18.30 -24.86
C ASN A 589 -24.97 19.11 -24.54
N ALA A 590 -23.81 18.45 -24.37
CA ALA A 590 -22.54 19.14 -24.15
C ALA A 590 -22.04 19.87 -25.42
N ASP A 591 -21.27 20.94 -25.25
CA ASP A 591 -20.61 21.66 -26.35
C ASP A 591 -19.14 21.24 -26.47
N LEU A 592 -18.83 20.45 -27.50
CA LEU A 592 -17.48 19.97 -27.86
C LEU A 592 -16.94 20.71 -29.11
N SER A 593 -17.47 21.90 -29.42
CA SER A 593 -16.97 22.70 -30.53
C SER A 593 -15.47 22.99 -30.36
N HIS A 594 -14.70 22.73 -31.41
CA HIS A 594 -13.26 22.94 -31.49
C HIS A 594 -12.42 22.07 -30.53
N ALA A 595 -13.02 21.07 -29.89
CA ALA A 595 -12.28 20.15 -29.03
C ALA A 595 -11.41 19.16 -29.84
N ARG A 596 -10.36 18.64 -29.21
CA ARG A 596 -9.50 17.57 -29.75
C ARG A 596 -9.80 16.26 -29.01
N LEU A 597 -10.38 15.30 -29.71
CA LEU A 597 -10.73 13.98 -29.20
C LEU A 597 -10.07 12.90 -30.06
N GLU A 598 -8.74 12.91 -30.09
CA GLU A 598 -7.92 11.92 -30.80
C GLU A 598 -7.59 10.75 -29.85
N ASN A 599 -7.69 9.51 -30.35
CA ASN A 599 -7.37 8.28 -29.59
C ASN A 599 -8.21 8.10 -28.31
N ILE A 600 -9.53 8.24 -28.42
CA ILE A 600 -10.44 8.15 -27.27
C ILE A 600 -11.36 6.93 -27.33
N ASP A 601 -11.74 6.44 -26.15
CA ASP A 601 -12.79 5.41 -26.01
C ASP A 601 -14.10 6.04 -25.53
N LEU A 602 -15.12 6.09 -26.41
CA LEU A 602 -16.50 6.50 -26.10
C LEU A 602 -17.46 5.31 -26.02
N SER A 603 -16.96 4.09 -25.78
CA SER A 603 -17.80 2.92 -25.59
C SER A 603 -18.86 3.20 -24.53
N HIS A 604 -20.12 2.95 -24.88
CA HIS A 604 -21.31 3.20 -24.06
C HIS A 604 -21.58 4.66 -23.68
N ALA A 605 -20.88 5.64 -24.28
CA ALA A 605 -21.12 7.06 -24.02
C ALA A 605 -22.45 7.56 -24.62
N GLN A 606 -23.09 8.53 -23.95
CA GLN A 606 -24.28 9.20 -24.45
C GLN A 606 -23.91 10.47 -25.23
N LEU A 607 -24.19 10.49 -26.53
CA LEU A 607 -23.77 11.57 -27.44
C LEU A 607 -24.94 12.43 -27.96
N LYS A 608 -26.15 12.26 -27.41
CA LYS A 608 -27.34 12.95 -27.90
C LYS A 608 -27.31 14.44 -27.57
N GLY A 609 -27.56 15.29 -28.56
CA GLY A 609 -27.51 16.74 -28.46
C GLY A 609 -26.10 17.34 -28.41
N VAL A 610 -25.04 16.51 -28.47
CA VAL A 610 -23.66 17.01 -28.45
C VAL A 610 -23.42 17.94 -29.64
N LYS A 611 -22.87 19.12 -29.38
CA LYS A 611 -22.50 20.08 -30.42
C LYS A 611 -21.05 19.84 -30.84
N LEU A 612 -20.83 19.65 -32.13
CA LEU A 612 -19.50 19.62 -32.75
C LEU A 612 -19.39 20.77 -33.76
N SER A 613 -18.15 21.16 -34.07
CA SER A 613 -17.82 22.15 -35.10
C SER A 613 -16.97 21.50 -36.20
N GLU A 614 -16.79 22.20 -37.33
CA GLU A 614 -15.98 21.70 -38.46
C GLU A 614 -14.52 21.37 -38.10
N ILE A 615 -13.96 22.04 -37.09
CA ILE A 615 -12.58 21.80 -36.65
C ILE A 615 -12.48 20.91 -35.41
N THR A 616 -13.60 20.39 -34.91
CA THR A 616 -13.58 19.39 -33.83
C THR A 616 -12.95 18.11 -34.36
N ARG A 617 -11.89 17.62 -33.70
CA ARG A 617 -11.20 16.39 -34.10
C ARG A 617 -11.77 15.21 -33.34
N LEU A 618 -12.28 14.22 -34.04
CA LEU A 618 -12.91 13.03 -33.46
C LEU A 618 -12.62 11.83 -34.35
N ASP A 619 -12.29 10.69 -33.74
CA ASP A 619 -12.06 9.44 -34.49
C ASP A 619 -13.29 9.08 -35.34
N GLN A 620 -13.04 8.57 -36.55
CA GLN A 620 -14.07 8.33 -37.57
C GLN A 620 -15.25 7.49 -37.03
N LYS A 621 -14.95 6.44 -36.25
CA LYS A 621 -15.95 5.62 -35.58
C LYS A 621 -16.94 6.47 -34.78
N TRP A 622 -16.43 7.31 -33.90
CA TRP A 622 -17.25 8.09 -32.99
C TRP A 622 -17.94 9.26 -33.68
N TYR A 623 -17.35 9.81 -34.74
CA TYR A 623 -18.02 10.77 -35.60
C TYR A 623 -19.28 10.17 -36.25
N ILE A 624 -19.19 8.93 -36.76
CA ILE A 624 -20.34 8.22 -37.34
C ILE A 624 -21.42 7.98 -36.27
N VAL A 625 -21.04 7.49 -35.08
CA VAL A 625 -21.98 7.29 -33.97
C VAL A 625 -22.67 8.61 -33.58
N TRP A 626 -21.90 9.69 -33.41
CA TRP A 626 -22.45 11.01 -33.14
C TRP A 626 -23.41 11.47 -34.24
N HIS A 627 -23.05 11.27 -35.51
CA HIS A 627 -23.88 11.64 -36.64
C HIS A 627 -25.19 10.84 -36.65
N ILE A 628 -25.16 9.54 -36.37
CA ILE A 628 -26.34 8.67 -36.27
C ILE A 628 -27.31 9.16 -35.19
N VAL A 629 -26.79 9.48 -34.00
CA VAL A 629 -27.64 9.83 -32.84
C VAL A 629 -28.25 11.23 -32.96
N ASN A 630 -27.63 12.14 -33.72
CA ASN A 630 -28.01 13.55 -33.77
C ASN A 630 -28.71 14.00 -35.06
N HIS A 631 -28.69 13.19 -36.12
CA HIS A 631 -29.27 13.56 -37.41
C HIS A 631 -30.21 12.49 -37.94
N LYS A 632 -31.13 12.88 -38.83
CA LYS A 632 -31.94 11.92 -39.58
C LYS A 632 -31.05 11.21 -40.60
N ILE A 633 -31.00 9.88 -40.55
CA ILE A 633 -30.09 9.06 -41.38
C ILE A 633 -30.78 7.88 -42.07
N GLN A 634 -32.10 7.94 -42.24
CA GLN A 634 -32.86 6.94 -42.98
C GLN A 634 -32.22 6.66 -44.36
N GLY A 635 -32.09 5.39 -44.73
CA GLY A 635 -31.55 4.96 -46.02
C GLY A 635 -30.05 5.14 -46.23
N ARG A 636 -29.28 5.51 -45.18
CA ARG A 636 -27.83 5.74 -45.34
C ARG A 636 -27.03 4.46 -45.51
N ASN A 637 -25.91 4.58 -46.25
CA ASN A 637 -24.91 3.55 -46.35
C ASN A 637 -23.95 3.60 -45.15
N LEU A 638 -24.02 2.57 -44.31
CA LEU A 638 -23.20 2.33 -43.12
C LEU A 638 -22.46 0.98 -43.20
N GLN A 639 -22.34 0.40 -44.41
CA GLN A 639 -21.71 -0.89 -44.65
C GLN A 639 -20.30 -0.96 -44.07
N GLY A 640 -19.99 -2.05 -43.36
CA GLY A 640 -18.67 -2.34 -42.81
C GLY A 640 -18.19 -1.42 -41.67
N ASN A 641 -19.01 -0.48 -41.20
CA ASN A 641 -18.60 0.44 -40.14
C ASN A 641 -18.54 -0.24 -38.77
N ASP A 642 -17.60 0.20 -37.94
CA ASP A 642 -17.54 -0.20 -36.53
C ASP A 642 -18.41 0.72 -35.67
N LEU A 643 -19.49 0.15 -35.13
CA LEU A 643 -20.45 0.75 -34.20
C LEU A 643 -20.49 -0.03 -32.87
N SER A 644 -19.49 -0.88 -32.61
CA SER A 644 -19.46 -1.71 -31.40
C SER A 644 -19.49 -0.86 -30.14
N ASN A 645 -20.23 -1.34 -29.14
CA ASN A 645 -20.46 -0.71 -27.84
C ASN A 645 -21.13 0.68 -27.90
N ALA A 646 -21.66 1.12 -29.04
CA ALA A 646 -22.31 2.43 -29.17
C ALA A 646 -23.69 2.49 -28.48
N GLN A 647 -24.08 3.68 -28.01
CA GLN A 647 -25.45 3.96 -27.54
C GLN A 647 -26.30 4.51 -28.69
N LEU A 648 -27.12 3.64 -29.27
CA LEU A 648 -27.99 3.90 -30.43
C LEU A 648 -29.47 3.70 -30.07
N ASN A 649 -29.85 3.97 -28.83
CA ASN A 649 -31.22 3.81 -28.37
C ASN A 649 -32.17 4.77 -29.12
N ARG A 650 -33.30 4.25 -29.62
CA ARG A 650 -34.36 5.01 -30.30
C ARG A 650 -33.92 5.75 -31.58
N VAL A 651 -32.80 5.37 -32.19
CA VAL A 651 -32.39 5.95 -33.48
C VAL A 651 -33.29 5.46 -34.61
N ASP A 652 -33.40 6.27 -35.66
CA ASP A 652 -34.08 5.90 -36.90
C ASP A 652 -33.01 5.50 -37.94
N LEU A 653 -32.91 4.19 -38.16
CA LEU A 653 -32.01 3.51 -39.10
C LEU A 653 -32.81 2.76 -40.19
N ASN A 654 -34.04 3.20 -40.46
CA ASN A 654 -34.91 2.55 -41.42
C ASN A 654 -34.28 2.53 -42.83
N SER A 655 -34.38 1.39 -43.50
CA SER A 655 -33.80 1.14 -44.83
C SER A 655 -32.28 1.37 -44.93
N ALA A 656 -31.55 1.50 -43.81
CA ALA A 656 -30.11 1.73 -43.83
C ALA A 656 -29.35 0.48 -44.30
N ASN A 657 -28.23 0.67 -44.99
CA ASN A 657 -27.32 -0.43 -45.32
C ASN A 657 -26.26 -0.58 -44.22
N LEU A 658 -26.43 -1.55 -43.33
CA LEU A 658 -25.54 -1.96 -42.24
C LEU A 658 -24.86 -3.31 -42.54
N SER A 659 -24.82 -3.75 -43.79
CA SER A 659 -24.19 -5.03 -44.14
C SER A 659 -22.72 -5.06 -43.69
N ASN A 660 -22.27 -6.18 -43.14
CA ASN A 660 -20.93 -6.38 -42.59
C ASN A 660 -20.52 -5.40 -41.47
N ALA A 661 -21.46 -4.60 -40.92
CA ALA A 661 -21.15 -3.68 -39.83
C ALA A 661 -20.91 -4.43 -38.52
N ASN A 662 -20.09 -3.84 -37.65
CA ASN A 662 -19.87 -4.35 -36.30
C ASN A 662 -20.69 -3.54 -35.28
N LEU A 663 -21.76 -4.14 -34.75
CA LEU A 663 -22.62 -3.62 -33.69
C LEU A 663 -22.49 -4.43 -32.39
N CYS A 664 -21.40 -5.20 -32.21
CA CYS A 664 -21.20 -6.03 -31.02
C CYS A 664 -21.28 -5.18 -29.74
N GLY A 665 -22.10 -5.61 -28.77
CA GLY A 665 -22.30 -4.92 -27.49
C GLY A 665 -23.01 -3.55 -27.57
N ALA A 666 -23.49 -3.15 -28.75
CA ALA A 666 -24.20 -1.88 -28.91
C ALA A 666 -25.59 -1.92 -28.25
N SER A 667 -26.11 -0.75 -27.88
CA SER A 667 -27.47 -0.61 -27.34
C SER A 667 -28.38 0.03 -28.41
N LEU A 668 -29.30 -0.75 -28.96
CA LEU A 668 -30.27 -0.38 -30.00
C LEU A 668 -31.71 -0.48 -29.47
N ARG A 669 -31.91 -0.24 -28.18
CA ARG A 669 -33.20 -0.45 -27.52
C ARG A 669 -34.24 0.49 -28.14
N VAL A 670 -35.35 -0.10 -28.60
CA VAL A 670 -36.45 0.61 -29.29
C VAL A 670 -35.99 1.42 -30.52
N ALA A 671 -34.90 1.01 -31.18
CA ALA A 671 -34.49 1.61 -32.45
C ALA A 671 -35.41 1.15 -33.60
N HIS A 672 -35.48 1.95 -34.66
CA HIS A 672 -36.22 1.61 -35.87
C HIS A 672 -35.23 1.19 -36.97
N LEU A 673 -35.34 -0.05 -37.43
CA LEU A 673 -34.53 -0.68 -38.48
C LEU A 673 -35.41 -1.41 -39.51
N TRP A 674 -36.64 -0.94 -39.75
CA TRP A 674 -37.50 -1.61 -40.74
C TRP A 674 -36.87 -1.51 -42.14
N ASP A 675 -36.93 -2.60 -42.91
CA ASP A 675 -36.28 -2.78 -44.21
C ASP A 675 -34.76 -2.50 -44.25
N ALA A 676 -34.05 -2.49 -43.10
CA ALA A 676 -32.60 -2.30 -43.07
C ALA A 676 -31.85 -3.53 -43.61
N ASN A 677 -30.70 -3.32 -44.25
CA ASN A 677 -29.80 -4.40 -44.64
C ASN A 677 -28.73 -4.64 -43.57
N LEU A 678 -28.81 -5.74 -42.84
CA LEU A 678 -27.89 -6.19 -41.79
C LEU A 678 -27.16 -7.49 -42.18
N GLU A 679 -27.08 -7.79 -43.49
CA GLU A 679 -26.42 -9.00 -43.98
C GLU A 679 -24.98 -9.11 -43.45
N ASN A 680 -24.63 -10.25 -42.85
CA ASN A 680 -23.33 -10.54 -42.24
C ASN A 680 -22.89 -9.55 -41.13
N ALA A 681 -23.81 -8.75 -40.57
CA ALA A 681 -23.48 -7.84 -39.48
C ALA A 681 -23.17 -8.61 -38.19
N ASN A 682 -22.22 -8.13 -37.40
CA ASN A 682 -21.97 -8.65 -36.05
C ASN A 682 -22.77 -7.84 -35.02
N ILE A 683 -23.85 -8.39 -34.49
CA ILE A 683 -24.75 -7.78 -33.51
C ILE A 683 -24.74 -8.60 -32.20
N SER A 684 -23.68 -9.37 -31.96
CA SER A 684 -23.57 -10.23 -30.78
C SER A 684 -23.54 -9.41 -29.49
N ASN A 685 -24.13 -9.95 -28.43
CA ASN A 685 -24.23 -9.31 -27.10
C ASN A 685 -24.88 -7.91 -27.10
N ALA A 686 -25.54 -7.50 -28.18
CA ALA A 686 -26.20 -6.21 -28.27
C ALA A 686 -27.52 -6.21 -27.49
N ASN A 687 -27.94 -5.03 -27.03
CA ASN A 687 -29.27 -4.83 -26.45
C ASN A 687 -30.23 -4.29 -27.52
N LEU A 688 -31.13 -5.14 -27.98
CA LEU A 688 -32.12 -4.92 -29.04
C LEU A 688 -33.56 -4.90 -28.48
N GLY A 689 -33.75 -4.71 -27.17
CA GLY A 689 -35.08 -4.77 -26.56
C GLY A 689 -36.08 -3.80 -27.20
N GLY A 690 -37.20 -4.32 -27.69
CA GLY A 690 -38.25 -3.56 -28.36
C GLY A 690 -37.86 -2.96 -29.72
N VAL A 691 -36.76 -3.39 -30.32
CA VAL A 691 -36.33 -2.91 -31.66
C VAL A 691 -37.38 -3.27 -32.72
N ASN A 692 -37.56 -2.40 -33.72
CA ASN A 692 -38.32 -2.73 -34.91
C ASN A 692 -37.37 -3.14 -36.04
N LEU A 693 -37.31 -4.43 -36.36
CA LEU A 693 -36.53 -5.03 -37.44
C LEU A 693 -37.42 -5.53 -38.58
N SER A 694 -38.72 -5.19 -38.62
CA SER A 694 -39.65 -5.72 -39.61
C SER A 694 -39.16 -5.51 -41.04
N GLY A 695 -39.17 -6.58 -41.86
CA GLY A 695 -38.67 -6.54 -43.25
C GLY A 695 -37.14 -6.49 -43.41
N ALA A 696 -36.36 -6.40 -42.32
CA ALA A 696 -34.90 -6.29 -42.40
C ALA A 696 -34.24 -7.57 -42.96
N ASN A 697 -33.13 -7.39 -43.69
CA ASN A 697 -32.27 -8.48 -44.14
C ASN A 697 -31.20 -8.80 -43.09
N LEU A 698 -31.33 -9.92 -42.38
CA LEU A 698 -30.41 -10.39 -41.34
C LEU A 698 -29.62 -11.63 -41.79
N LYS A 699 -29.55 -11.90 -43.10
CA LYS A 699 -28.87 -13.08 -43.62
C LYS A 699 -27.42 -13.16 -43.14
N GLY A 700 -27.02 -14.28 -42.54
CA GLY A 700 -25.66 -14.49 -42.04
C GLY A 700 -25.25 -13.61 -40.85
N ALA A 701 -26.16 -12.83 -40.27
CA ALA A 701 -25.85 -11.94 -39.15
C ALA A 701 -25.55 -12.75 -37.87
N ASN A 702 -24.65 -12.24 -37.04
CA ASN A 702 -24.37 -12.83 -35.74
C ASN A 702 -25.11 -12.09 -34.63
N LEU A 703 -26.12 -12.70 -34.03
CA LEU A 703 -26.91 -12.19 -32.91
C LEU A 703 -26.68 -12.99 -31.62
N SER A 704 -25.59 -13.77 -31.53
CA SER A 704 -25.32 -14.60 -30.36
C SER A 704 -25.30 -13.78 -29.06
N GLY A 705 -26.00 -14.23 -28.03
CA GLY A 705 -26.07 -13.57 -26.71
C GLY A 705 -26.78 -12.21 -26.69
N SER A 706 -27.41 -11.78 -27.78
CA SER A 706 -28.13 -10.50 -27.83
C SER A 706 -29.50 -10.56 -27.13
N ASP A 707 -29.96 -9.40 -26.63
CA ASP A 707 -31.27 -9.26 -25.99
C ASP A 707 -32.29 -8.63 -26.95
N LEU A 708 -33.13 -9.47 -27.59
CA LEU A 708 -34.21 -9.08 -28.50
C LEU A 708 -35.59 -9.14 -27.82
N ASN A 709 -35.67 -8.95 -26.49
CA ASN A 709 -36.96 -8.99 -25.82
C ASN A 709 -37.99 -8.06 -26.50
N ARG A 710 -39.19 -8.55 -26.78
CA ARG A 710 -40.28 -7.80 -27.43
C ARG A 710 -39.91 -7.12 -28.76
N ALA A 711 -38.88 -7.62 -29.46
CA ALA A 711 -38.51 -7.10 -30.78
C ALA A 711 -39.58 -7.43 -31.83
N HIS A 712 -39.74 -6.56 -32.84
CA HIS A 712 -40.59 -6.82 -34.01
C HIS A 712 -39.73 -7.36 -35.16
N LEU A 713 -39.97 -8.61 -35.57
CA LEU A 713 -39.17 -9.35 -36.55
C LEU A 713 -40.02 -9.90 -37.71
N TRP A 714 -41.30 -9.54 -37.82
CA TRP A 714 -42.15 -10.02 -38.90
C TRP A 714 -41.60 -9.66 -40.29
N HIS A 715 -41.69 -10.59 -41.23
CA HIS A 715 -41.12 -10.50 -42.59
C HIS A 715 -39.60 -10.28 -42.68
N THR A 716 -38.83 -10.58 -41.63
CA THR A 716 -37.35 -10.55 -41.69
C THR A 716 -36.76 -11.71 -42.48
N TYR A 717 -35.59 -11.49 -43.09
CA TYR A 717 -34.79 -12.54 -43.73
C TYR A 717 -33.71 -13.05 -42.75
N LEU A 718 -33.93 -14.23 -42.17
CA LEU A 718 -33.08 -14.81 -41.11
C LEU A 718 -32.23 -16.00 -41.56
N SER A 719 -32.03 -16.20 -42.86
CA SER A 719 -31.21 -17.32 -43.36
C SER A 719 -29.77 -17.23 -42.82
N ASP A 720 -29.22 -18.35 -42.33
CA ASP A 720 -27.86 -18.46 -41.78
C ASP A 720 -27.55 -17.55 -40.57
N VAL A 721 -28.58 -17.05 -39.87
CA VAL A 721 -28.39 -16.20 -38.68
C VAL A 721 -27.92 -17.02 -37.48
N ASN A 722 -26.99 -16.48 -36.67
CA ASN A 722 -26.60 -17.09 -35.40
C ASN A 722 -27.38 -16.45 -34.23
N LEU A 723 -28.28 -17.20 -33.61
CA LEU A 723 -29.08 -16.76 -32.44
C LEU A 723 -28.69 -17.47 -31.14
N SER A 724 -27.57 -18.18 -31.10
CA SER A 724 -27.13 -18.93 -29.91
C SER A 724 -27.13 -18.06 -28.64
N GLY A 725 -27.86 -18.49 -27.61
CA GLY A 725 -27.98 -17.78 -26.34
C GLY A 725 -28.71 -16.44 -26.39
N ALA A 726 -29.37 -16.08 -27.50
CA ALA A 726 -30.16 -14.86 -27.59
C ALA A 726 -31.45 -14.93 -26.76
N ASN A 727 -31.94 -13.77 -26.32
CA ASN A 727 -33.22 -13.65 -25.62
C ASN A 727 -34.29 -13.03 -26.53
N LEU A 728 -35.25 -13.83 -27.00
CA LEU A 728 -36.38 -13.41 -27.83
C LEU A 728 -37.71 -13.40 -27.07
N MET A 729 -37.67 -13.26 -25.73
CA MET A 729 -38.88 -13.25 -24.91
C MET A 729 -39.89 -12.19 -25.39
N GLY A 730 -41.09 -12.62 -25.76
CA GLY A 730 -42.17 -11.76 -26.25
C GLY A 730 -41.94 -11.15 -27.63
N ALA A 731 -40.93 -11.59 -28.39
CA ALA A 731 -40.67 -11.09 -29.73
C ALA A 731 -41.78 -11.50 -30.72
N ASP A 732 -42.00 -10.66 -31.73
CA ASP A 732 -42.99 -10.88 -32.79
C ASP A 732 -42.32 -11.40 -34.07
N LEU A 733 -42.44 -12.70 -34.31
CA LEU A 733 -41.87 -13.48 -35.40
C LEU A 733 -42.97 -13.99 -36.35
N TRP A 734 -44.09 -13.28 -36.46
CA TRP A 734 -45.22 -13.69 -37.29
C TRP A 734 -44.81 -13.90 -38.75
N SER A 735 -45.19 -15.07 -39.30
CA SER A 735 -44.97 -15.44 -40.71
C SER A 735 -43.49 -15.40 -41.18
N VAL A 736 -42.52 -15.57 -40.27
CA VAL A 736 -41.08 -15.57 -40.61
C VAL A 736 -40.62 -16.96 -41.10
N ASN A 737 -39.63 -16.98 -42.00
CA ASN A 737 -38.98 -18.22 -42.44
C ASN A 737 -37.75 -18.55 -41.57
N LEU A 738 -37.83 -19.68 -40.89
CA LEU A 738 -36.87 -20.23 -39.93
C LEU A 738 -36.53 -21.71 -40.28
N ASP A 739 -36.62 -22.09 -41.55
CA ASP A 739 -36.30 -23.44 -42.03
C ASP A 739 -34.86 -23.83 -41.68
N GLY A 740 -34.69 -24.96 -40.96
CA GLY A 740 -33.41 -25.52 -40.55
C GLY A 740 -32.61 -24.69 -39.51
N ILE A 741 -33.20 -23.66 -38.90
CA ILE A 741 -32.47 -22.77 -37.98
C ILE A 741 -32.07 -23.48 -36.67
N ASP A 742 -30.93 -23.09 -36.10
CA ASP A 742 -30.55 -23.46 -34.74
C ASP A 742 -31.03 -22.41 -33.72
N LEU A 743 -32.03 -22.80 -32.92
CA LEU A 743 -32.60 -22.05 -31.81
C LEU A 743 -32.39 -22.78 -30.48
N SER A 744 -31.37 -23.65 -30.39
CA SER A 744 -31.07 -24.36 -29.15
C SER A 744 -30.76 -23.41 -27.98
N GLY A 745 -31.38 -23.68 -26.82
CA GLY A 745 -31.24 -22.89 -25.60
C GLY A 745 -31.80 -21.46 -25.65
N VAL A 746 -32.42 -21.04 -26.75
CA VAL A 746 -32.97 -19.69 -26.92
C VAL A 746 -34.21 -19.47 -26.06
N ASN A 747 -34.35 -18.29 -25.47
CA ASN A 747 -35.58 -17.92 -24.76
C ASN A 747 -36.61 -17.29 -25.71
N LEU A 748 -37.66 -18.05 -26.03
CA LEU A 748 -38.80 -17.65 -26.87
C LEU A 748 -40.10 -17.54 -26.06
N SER A 749 -40.02 -17.46 -24.72
CA SER A 749 -41.22 -17.39 -23.88
C SER A 749 -42.08 -16.19 -24.26
N TYR A 750 -43.41 -16.38 -24.34
CA TYR A 750 -44.38 -15.38 -24.81
C TYR A 750 -44.19 -14.87 -26.26
N ALA A 751 -43.27 -15.43 -27.06
CA ALA A 751 -43.05 -14.97 -28.43
C ALA A 751 -44.23 -15.32 -29.34
N ASN A 752 -44.50 -14.48 -30.35
CA ASN A 752 -45.47 -14.75 -31.40
C ASN A 752 -44.77 -15.38 -32.61
N LEU A 753 -44.89 -16.68 -32.78
CA LEU A 753 -44.37 -17.47 -33.90
C LEU A 753 -45.52 -17.98 -34.80
N SER A 754 -46.70 -17.37 -34.71
CA SER A 754 -47.84 -17.84 -35.50
C SER A 754 -47.57 -17.69 -37.00
N HIS A 755 -48.00 -18.68 -37.78
CA HIS A 755 -47.72 -18.80 -39.22
C HIS A 755 -46.23 -18.89 -39.61
N ALA A 756 -45.29 -19.02 -38.67
CA ALA A 756 -43.87 -19.14 -39.00
C ALA A 756 -43.54 -20.50 -39.65
N ASN A 757 -42.54 -20.52 -40.54
CA ASN A 757 -41.98 -21.76 -41.09
C ASN A 757 -40.77 -22.19 -40.28
N LEU A 758 -40.91 -23.19 -39.41
CA LEU A 758 -39.88 -23.74 -38.53
C LEU A 758 -39.45 -25.15 -38.96
N LYS A 759 -39.71 -25.54 -40.22
CA LYS A 759 -39.38 -26.89 -40.69
C LYS A 759 -37.91 -27.24 -40.40
N ASP A 760 -37.67 -28.44 -39.90
CA ASP A 760 -36.34 -28.98 -39.55
C ASP A 760 -35.52 -28.11 -38.56
N ALA A 761 -36.16 -27.19 -37.82
CA ALA A 761 -35.47 -26.34 -36.84
C ALA A 761 -35.04 -27.10 -35.57
N ASN A 762 -33.91 -26.69 -34.99
CA ASN A 762 -33.38 -27.22 -33.73
C ASN A 762 -33.80 -26.34 -32.54
N LEU A 763 -34.65 -26.84 -31.65
CA LEU A 763 -35.14 -26.15 -30.46
C LEU A 763 -34.73 -26.88 -29.16
N ILE A 764 -33.63 -27.63 -29.17
CA ILE A 764 -33.15 -28.35 -27.98
C ILE A 764 -32.94 -27.38 -26.81
N GLY A 765 -33.57 -27.66 -25.65
CA GLY A 765 -33.42 -26.84 -24.44
C GLY A 765 -34.00 -25.43 -24.52
N ALA A 766 -34.70 -25.07 -25.61
CA ALA A 766 -35.29 -23.75 -25.78
C ALA A 766 -36.47 -23.53 -24.82
N ASN A 767 -36.69 -22.28 -24.38
CA ASN A 767 -37.85 -21.94 -23.57
C ASN A 767 -38.95 -21.33 -24.43
N LEU A 768 -40.02 -22.07 -24.71
CA LEU A 768 -41.20 -21.61 -25.46
C LEU A 768 -42.42 -21.38 -24.57
N SER A 769 -42.26 -21.27 -23.24
CA SER A 769 -43.42 -21.15 -22.35
C SER A 769 -44.35 -20.01 -22.76
N ARG A 770 -45.62 -20.31 -22.99
CA ARG A 770 -46.67 -19.36 -23.43
C ARG A 770 -46.41 -18.70 -24.79
N ALA A 771 -45.53 -19.26 -25.63
CA ALA A 771 -45.36 -18.82 -27.00
C ALA A 771 -46.60 -19.17 -27.85
N ASN A 772 -46.83 -18.40 -28.91
CA ASN A 772 -47.88 -18.66 -29.89
C ASN A 772 -47.31 -19.30 -31.16
N LEU A 773 -47.54 -20.59 -31.37
CA LEU A 773 -47.14 -21.36 -32.55
C LEU A 773 -48.34 -21.68 -33.46
N SER A 774 -49.46 -20.96 -33.33
CA SER A 774 -50.65 -21.29 -34.14
C SER A 774 -50.38 -21.18 -35.63
N CYS A 775 -50.87 -22.14 -36.43
CA CYS A 775 -50.65 -22.21 -37.88
C CYS A 775 -49.17 -22.33 -38.32
N ALA A 776 -48.23 -22.60 -37.41
CA ALA A 776 -46.81 -22.72 -37.75
C ALA A 776 -46.50 -24.06 -38.45
N ASN A 777 -45.54 -24.07 -39.37
CA ASN A 777 -44.99 -25.30 -39.94
C ASN A 777 -43.85 -25.82 -39.04
N LEU A 778 -44.12 -26.87 -38.28
CA LEU A 778 -43.20 -27.49 -37.33
C LEU A 778 -42.64 -28.84 -37.84
N ASN A 779 -42.78 -29.16 -39.12
CA ASN A 779 -42.37 -30.46 -39.62
C ASN A 779 -40.86 -30.71 -39.38
N GLY A 780 -40.48 -31.81 -38.73
CA GLY A 780 -39.07 -32.17 -38.49
C GLY A 780 -38.40 -31.44 -37.32
N VAL A 781 -39.14 -30.63 -36.54
CA VAL A 781 -38.56 -29.85 -35.43
C VAL A 781 -38.08 -30.73 -34.28
N ASN A 782 -36.92 -30.39 -33.71
CA ASN A 782 -36.40 -31.03 -32.51
C ASN A 782 -36.69 -30.20 -31.24
N PHE A 783 -37.59 -30.68 -30.39
CA PHE A 783 -37.96 -30.08 -29.10
C PHE A 783 -37.34 -30.79 -27.88
N SER A 784 -36.30 -31.63 -28.01
CA SER A 784 -35.71 -32.29 -26.83
C SER A 784 -35.35 -31.27 -25.73
N ASP A 785 -35.76 -31.53 -24.49
CA ASP A 785 -35.54 -30.65 -23.33
C ASP A 785 -36.15 -29.23 -23.43
N ALA A 786 -37.00 -28.95 -24.42
CA ALA A 786 -37.64 -27.65 -24.56
C ALA A 786 -38.79 -27.45 -23.55
N ASN A 787 -38.91 -26.24 -22.99
CA ASN A 787 -40.04 -25.88 -22.14
C ASN A 787 -41.24 -25.41 -22.98
N LEU A 788 -42.25 -26.26 -23.11
CA LEU A 788 -43.46 -25.98 -23.90
C LEU A 788 -44.66 -25.54 -23.06
N SER A 789 -44.49 -25.20 -21.78
CA SER A 789 -45.61 -24.91 -20.86
C SER A 789 -46.51 -23.76 -21.34
N GLY A 790 -47.79 -24.06 -21.60
CA GLY A 790 -48.78 -23.08 -22.04
C GLY A 790 -48.60 -22.58 -23.49
N THR A 791 -47.79 -23.25 -24.30
CA THR A 791 -47.60 -22.93 -25.73
C THR A 791 -48.86 -23.21 -26.54
N ASN A 792 -49.24 -22.31 -27.44
CA ASN A 792 -50.39 -22.49 -28.33
C ASN A 792 -49.98 -23.17 -29.64
N PHE A 793 -50.44 -24.40 -29.89
CA PHE A 793 -50.18 -25.17 -31.11
C PHE A 793 -51.39 -25.24 -32.08
N SER A 794 -52.42 -24.41 -31.89
CA SER A 794 -53.64 -24.48 -32.70
C SER A 794 -53.32 -24.41 -34.21
N ASP A 795 -53.79 -25.39 -34.97
CA ASP A 795 -53.59 -25.48 -36.44
C ASP A 795 -52.11 -25.58 -36.90
N ALA A 796 -51.17 -25.91 -36.02
CA ALA A 796 -49.76 -26.11 -36.39
C ALA A 796 -49.55 -27.47 -37.13
N HIS A 797 -48.63 -27.50 -38.10
CA HIS A 797 -48.26 -28.72 -38.84
C HIS A 797 -47.07 -29.42 -38.16
N ILE A 798 -47.31 -30.53 -37.46
CA ILE A 798 -46.35 -31.16 -36.51
C ILE A 798 -45.90 -32.56 -36.96
N ASN A 799 -45.53 -32.78 -38.23
CA ASN A 799 -45.06 -34.11 -38.65
C ASN A 799 -43.58 -34.32 -38.30
N ASN A 800 -43.20 -35.53 -37.90
CA ASN A 800 -41.79 -35.92 -37.67
C ASN A 800 -41.03 -35.07 -36.62
N CYS A 801 -41.72 -34.49 -35.64
CA CYS A 801 -41.07 -33.79 -34.53
C CYS A 801 -40.44 -34.76 -33.52
N ILE A 802 -39.33 -34.34 -32.90
CA ILE A 802 -38.80 -34.95 -31.69
C ILE A 802 -39.35 -34.13 -30.51
N LEU A 803 -40.05 -34.76 -29.57
CA LEU A 803 -40.69 -34.07 -28.44
C LEU A 803 -39.77 -34.02 -27.20
N PRO A 804 -40.04 -33.13 -26.22
CA PRO A 804 -39.32 -33.13 -24.95
C PRO A 804 -39.54 -34.45 -24.18
N ASN A 805 -38.52 -34.90 -23.44
CA ASN A 805 -38.63 -36.06 -22.54
C ASN A 805 -39.44 -35.74 -21.28
#